data_AF-A0A7V9AVW3-F1
#
_entry.id   AF-A0A7V9AVW3-F1
#
_cell.length_a   1.000
_cell.length_b   1.000
_cell.length_c   1.000
_cell.angle_alpha   90.00
_cell.angle_beta   90.00
_cell.angle_gamma   90.00
#
_symmetry.space_group_name_H-M   'P 1'
#
loop_
_entity.id
_entity.type
_entity.pdbx_description
1 polymer ?
#
loop_
_entity_poly.entity_id
_entity_poly.type
_entity_poly.pdbx_seq_one_letter_code
_entity_poly.pdbx_strand_id
1 'polypeptide(L)'
;MLRAPATIVERAAGAAIAVDPAAPNWIATDDNGLRILRYLDGRTPLRDVVRAYAADSGLDLARAWLHVDTFARDGLRQRFISTDGAVPLPYLGRAAYLRTDRLREFWIQVNDFCNLACEHCLVSSGPERAQGLPGPAVRSAIDQAVALGVERFYLTGGEPLARPDAVDLIQHIAGTHERELVLMTNGTTLKADRLRTLAALPPERLRVQISLDGATSEVNDPIRGAGTFDRIRDGIRAAVRAGLRTTITMTLLRHNLSNAAALVELAAELGVSNVHLLWPHRRGRLLTGPFASLPAANDILEAVRHAREVARARGVTIDNVEELRLRFDGTPGVKNDLAGAGWTSLCLSTDGGIYPSASMAGVPELHCGSVLDAPLETIWKQSPVLKDLRGATVEQKAQCRTCHWKFLCGGGDLEHGYWASGGSSGKGSFLGHDPYCDLYQGLARDAFKELVSEGRSTIQPRSGFDRPVVLRGMGERTVHDEAAIVRTTHSACVLSEEVADRSRAEVRQFYGHAAEEPQAELCCPVRPDAEDLAHIPPEVVERFYGCGSPVSAASPQKGETLVDLGSGAGIDCFIAARRVGSGGRVFGIDMTDQMLTVARESQPRVAAALGYDNVEFHKGILEQIPLEGASADIVTSNCVINLSPDKPAVFREIWRVLRDGGRTVIADIVADGEVPPPMRADGQLWGECISGALSEDGLLAALERAGFYGISVLRKTFWREVEGTRFYSVTVRGFKFEKKAGCRYIGQYAVYLGPMKSVTDEEGHLFPRGIPVEVCSDTATKLAAAPYASAFAVIEGEAGSASFSSGEDCCGPDGNCC
;
A
#
# COMPACT_ATOMS: atom_id res chain seq x y z
N MET A 1 4.76 -17.59 25.88
CA MET A 1 4.11 -18.52 24.94
C MET A 1 3.65 -17.67 23.76
N LEU A 2 3.59 -18.24 22.56
CA LEU A 2 3.16 -17.51 21.36
C LEU A 2 2.01 -18.25 20.71
N ARG A 3 1.08 -17.51 20.13
CA ARG A 3 -0.11 -18.06 19.49
C ARG A 3 -0.31 -17.49 18.09
N ALA A 4 -0.38 -18.37 17.11
CA ALA A 4 -0.94 -18.10 15.79
C ALA A 4 -2.46 -18.40 15.81
N PRO A 5 -3.27 -17.67 15.01
CA PRO A 5 -4.70 -17.94 14.88
C PRO A 5 -4.96 -19.27 14.18
N ALA A 6 -6.22 -19.69 14.14
CA ALA A 6 -6.61 -20.81 13.28
C ALA A 6 -6.50 -20.36 11.82
N THR A 7 -5.53 -20.91 11.08
CA THR A 7 -5.19 -20.44 9.74
C THR A 7 -5.81 -21.29 8.64
N ILE A 8 -6.34 -20.65 7.61
CA ILE A 8 -6.61 -21.27 6.31
C ILE A 8 -5.46 -20.93 5.38
N VAL A 9 -4.99 -21.93 4.62
CA VAL A 9 -3.81 -21.78 3.75
C VAL A 9 -4.25 -21.67 2.30
N GLU A 10 -3.95 -20.53 1.70
CA GLU A 10 -4.02 -20.31 0.25
C GLU A 10 -2.60 -20.38 -0.34
N ARG A 11 -2.48 -20.56 -1.65
CA ARG A 11 -1.18 -20.52 -2.34
C ARG A 11 -1.22 -19.58 -3.54
N ALA A 12 -0.25 -18.68 -3.62
CA ALA A 12 -0.09 -17.75 -4.73
C ALA A 12 1.39 -17.43 -4.95
N ALA A 13 1.81 -17.24 -6.20
CA ALA A 13 3.17 -16.83 -6.57
C ALA A 13 4.29 -17.64 -5.86
N GLY A 14 4.09 -18.95 -5.69
CA GLY A 14 5.05 -19.85 -5.03
C GLY A 14 5.21 -19.66 -3.53
N ALA A 15 4.27 -18.99 -2.85
CA ALA A 15 4.23 -18.83 -1.39
C ALA A 15 2.95 -19.43 -0.80
N ALA A 16 2.99 -19.70 0.51
CA ALA A 16 1.82 -20.02 1.32
C ALA A 16 1.27 -18.72 1.94
N ILE A 17 -0.04 -18.55 1.92
CA ILE A 17 -0.73 -17.41 2.52
C ILE A 17 -1.57 -17.96 3.67
N ALA A 18 -1.17 -17.66 4.90
CA ALA A 18 -1.92 -18.00 6.09
C ALA A 18 -2.95 -16.91 6.39
N VAL A 19 -4.24 -17.24 6.34
CA VAL A 19 -5.36 -16.30 6.55
C VAL A 19 -6.05 -16.62 7.87
N ASP A 20 -6.25 -15.62 8.72
CA ASP A 20 -7.16 -15.67 9.87
C ASP A 20 -8.57 -15.25 9.43
N PRO A 21 -9.53 -16.19 9.32
CA PRO A 21 -10.88 -15.87 8.89
C PRO A 21 -11.73 -15.19 9.98
N ALA A 22 -11.32 -15.26 11.25
CA ALA A 22 -12.09 -14.74 12.38
C ALA A 22 -11.74 -13.28 12.70
N ALA A 23 -10.45 -12.94 12.65
CA ALA A 23 -9.96 -11.58 12.66
C ALA A 23 -9.20 -11.37 11.34
N PRO A 24 -9.80 -10.74 10.30
CA PRO A 24 -9.23 -10.68 8.96
C PRO A 24 -7.82 -10.11 9.00
N ASN A 25 -6.84 -11.01 8.92
CA ASN A 25 -5.42 -10.76 8.87
C ASN A 25 -4.81 -11.89 8.06
N TRP A 26 -3.70 -11.63 7.39
CA TRP A 26 -2.96 -12.66 6.68
C TRP A 26 -1.49 -12.32 6.61
N ILE A 27 -0.67 -13.38 6.52
CA ILE A 27 0.74 -13.28 6.18
C ILE A 27 1.05 -14.25 5.05
N ALA A 28 1.90 -13.81 4.12
CA ALA A 28 2.51 -14.66 3.12
C ALA A 28 3.88 -15.12 3.61
N THR A 29 4.17 -16.41 3.49
CA THR A 29 5.41 -17.02 3.96
C THR A 29 5.81 -18.23 3.11
N ASP A 30 7.02 -18.73 3.33
CA ASP A 30 7.47 -20.01 2.78
C ASP A 30 6.92 -21.20 3.58
N ASP A 31 7.20 -22.42 3.11
CA ASP A 31 6.71 -23.62 3.78
C ASP A 31 7.33 -23.83 5.18
N ASN A 32 8.52 -23.28 5.46
CA ASN A 32 9.13 -23.36 6.77
C ASN A 32 8.42 -22.45 7.78
N GLY A 33 8.06 -21.23 7.39
CA GLY A 33 7.27 -20.32 8.22
C GLY A 33 5.90 -20.93 8.53
N LEU A 34 5.27 -21.56 7.52
CA LEU A 34 4.02 -22.29 7.72
C LEU A 34 4.17 -23.47 8.70
N ARG A 35 5.32 -24.18 8.70
CA ARG A 35 5.61 -25.21 9.71
C ARG A 35 5.73 -24.60 11.10
N ILE A 36 6.44 -23.48 11.25
CA ILE A 36 6.59 -22.80 12.55
C ILE A 36 5.22 -22.44 13.14
N LEU A 37 4.31 -21.86 12.33
CA LEU A 37 2.96 -21.49 12.79
C LEU A 37 2.19 -22.63 13.47
N ARG A 38 2.40 -23.90 13.03
CA ARG A 38 1.71 -25.07 13.60
C ARG A 38 2.07 -25.34 15.06
N TYR A 39 3.27 -24.93 15.48
CA TYR A 39 3.75 -25.10 16.84
C TYR A 39 3.33 -23.95 17.77
N LEU A 40 2.82 -22.84 17.23
CA LEU A 40 2.44 -21.64 18.00
C LEU A 40 0.97 -21.74 18.45
N ASP A 41 0.68 -22.64 19.39
CA ASP A 41 -0.67 -22.92 19.89
C ASP A 41 -1.09 -22.07 21.10
N GLY A 42 -0.21 -21.19 21.59
CA GLY A 42 -0.40 -20.39 22.80
C GLY A 42 -0.17 -21.15 24.12
N ARG A 43 0.20 -22.43 24.07
CA ARG A 43 0.40 -23.30 25.24
C ARG A 43 1.81 -23.86 25.32
N THR A 44 2.44 -24.07 24.17
CA THR A 44 3.78 -24.64 24.06
C THR A 44 4.83 -23.56 24.38
N PRO A 45 5.76 -23.78 25.33
CA PRO A 45 6.87 -22.87 25.57
C PRO A 45 7.77 -22.75 24.34
N LEU A 46 8.32 -21.55 24.09
CA LEU A 46 9.11 -21.28 22.88
C LEU A 46 10.33 -22.22 22.75
N ARG A 47 10.97 -22.61 23.87
CA ARG A 47 12.07 -23.59 23.88
C ARG A 47 11.66 -24.95 23.31
N ASP A 48 10.41 -25.36 23.53
CA ASP A 48 9.90 -26.67 23.12
C ASP A 48 9.43 -26.59 21.66
N VAL A 49 8.92 -25.43 21.21
CA VAL A 49 8.73 -25.11 19.80
C VAL A 49 10.05 -25.21 19.02
N VAL A 50 11.13 -24.59 19.52
CA VAL A 50 12.45 -24.65 18.89
C VAL A 50 12.94 -26.09 18.78
N ARG A 51 12.82 -26.89 19.83
CA ARG A 51 13.22 -28.31 19.81
C ARG A 51 12.40 -29.14 18.81
N ALA A 52 11.09 -28.94 18.77
CA ALA A 52 10.20 -29.63 17.84
C ALA A 52 10.53 -29.25 16.39
N TYR A 53 10.68 -27.95 16.10
CA TYR A 53 11.04 -27.45 14.78
C TYR A 53 12.44 -27.92 14.34
N ALA A 54 13.41 -27.95 15.25
CA ALA A 54 14.76 -28.48 14.99
C ALA A 54 14.70 -29.95 14.55
N ALA A 55 13.96 -30.77 15.29
CA ALA A 55 13.80 -32.19 14.99
C ALA A 55 13.06 -32.42 13.66
N ASP A 56 11.98 -31.69 13.40
CA ASP A 56 11.16 -31.78 12.19
C ASP A 56 11.92 -31.30 10.93
N SER A 57 12.76 -30.27 11.08
CA SER A 57 13.49 -29.65 9.97
C SER A 57 14.92 -30.19 9.78
N GLY A 58 15.38 -31.08 10.67
CA GLY A 58 16.76 -31.60 10.64
C GLY A 58 17.83 -30.52 10.88
N LEU A 59 17.51 -29.51 11.70
CA LEU A 59 18.40 -28.38 12.01
C LEU A 59 19.04 -28.54 13.39
N ASP A 60 20.21 -27.95 13.58
CA ASP A 60 20.76 -27.77 14.92
C ASP A 60 19.91 -26.75 15.73
N LEU A 61 20.07 -26.77 17.05
CA LEU A 61 19.26 -25.93 17.94
C LEU A 61 19.51 -24.43 17.78
N ALA A 62 20.71 -24.00 17.41
CA ALA A 62 21.02 -22.58 17.27
C ALA A 62 20.34 -22.01 16.02
N ARG A 63 20.45 -22.72 14.89
CA ARG A 63 19.78 -22.36 13.65
C ARG A 63 18.25 -22.46 13.75
N ALA A 64 17.74 -23.51 14.40
CA ALA A 64 16.31 -23.64 14.66
C ALA A 64 15.78 -22.53 15.58
N TRP A 65 16.52 -22.15 16.63
CA TRP A 65 16.16 -21.03 17.48
C TRP A 65 16.06 -19.74 16.67
N LEU A 66 17.05 -19.49 15.82
CA LEU A 66 17.09 -18.31 14.98
C LEU A 66 15.92 -18.26 13.99
N HIS A 67 15.62 -19.36 13.31
CA HIS A 67 14.46 -19.47 12.43
C HIS A 67 13.15 -19.14 13.15
N VAL A 68 12.95 -19.74 14.33
CA VAL A 68 11.74 -19.54 15.13
C VAL A 68 11.66 -18.12 15.67
N ASP A 69 12.75 -17.56 16.20
CA ASP A 69 12.78 -16.21 16.76
C ASP A 69 12.52 -15.15 15.69
N THR A 70 13.24 -15.20 14.56
CA THR A 70 13.05 -14.28 13.44
C THR A 70 11.62 -14.30 12.94
N PHE A 71 11.09 -15.49 12.62
CA PHE A 71 9.74 -15.64 12.10
C PHE A 71 8.67 -15.23 13.11
N ALA A 72 8.84 -15.58 14.39
CA ALA A 72 7.91 -15.22 15.44
C ALA A 72 7.85 -13.71 15.66
N ARG A 73 8.99 -13.01 15.66
CA ARG A 73 9.06 -11.56 15.75
C ARG A 73 8.42 -10.87 14.55
N ASP A 74 8.65 -11.38 13.34
CA ASP A 74 7.97 -10.89 12.14
C ASP A 74 6.45 -11.04 12.27
N GLY A 75 5.96 -12.23 12.65
CA GLY A 75 4.52 -12.43 12.82
C GLY A 75 3.91 -11.60 13.95
N LEU A 76 4.68 -11.25 14.99
CA LEU A 76 4.26 -10.30 16.03
C LEU A 76 4.14 -8.87 15.46
N ARG A 77 5.12 -8.41 14.69
CA ARG A 77 5.08 -7.10 14.00
C ARG A 77 3.90 -6.99 13.02
N GLN A 78 3.54 -8.10 12.36
CA GLN A 78 2.37 -8.16 11.48
C GLN A 78 1.05 -8.41 12.22
N ARG A 79 1.07 -8.45 13.57
CA ARG A 79 -0.09 -8.73 14.44
C ARG A 79 -0.82 -10.04 14.10
N PHE A 80 -0.11 -10.97 13.46
CA PHE A 80 -0.62 -12.30 13.10
C PHE A 80 -0.29 -13.32 14.19
N ILE A 81 0.78 -13.10 14.95
CA ILE A 81 1.12 -13.87 16.15
C ILE A 81 0.85 -12.98 17.37
N SER A 82 0.42 -13.58 18.48
CA SER A 82 0.14 -12.91 19.75
C SER A 82 0.88 -13.53 20.93
N THR A 83 1.11 -12.74 21.98
CA THR A 83 1.74 -13.16 23.25
C THR A 83 0.73 -13.43 24.37
N ASP A 84 -0.48 -12.87 24.29
CA ASP A 84 -1.51 -12.93 25.33
C ASP A 84 -2.43 -14.16 25.23
N GLY A 85 -2.38 -14.85 24.08
CA GLY A 85 -3.19 -16.04 23.82
C GLY A 85 -4.69 -15.75 23.67
N ALA A 86 -5.10 -14.48 23.54
CA ALA A 86 -6.51 -14.09 23.50
C ALA A 86 -7.25 -14.71 22.30
N VAL A 87 -8.37 -15.38 22.55
CA VAL A 87 -9.27 -15.83 21.47
C VAL A 87 -10.12 -14.63 21.07
N PRO A 88 -10.23 -14.29 19.77
CA PRO A 88 -11.10 -13.22 19.33
C PRO A 88 -12.52 -13.41 19.87
N LEU A 89 -13.10 -12.37 20.45
CA LEU A 89 -14.50 -12.40 20.87
C LEU A 89 -15.40 -12.67 19.66
N PRO A 90 -16.56 -13.35 19.86
CA PRO A 90 -17.52 -13.55 18.78
C PRO A 90 -17.95 -12.22 18.16
N TYR A 91 -17.96 -12.16 16.83
CA TYR A 91 -18.45 -11.00 16.12
C TYR A 91 -19.98 -10.90 16.22
N LEU A 92 -20.47 -9.80 16.79
CA LEU A 92 -21.90 -9.58 17.06
C LEU A 92 -22.68 -8.99 15.87
N GLY A 93 -22.02 -8.78 14.73
CA GLY A 93 -22.57 -8.09 13.57
C GLY A 93 -22.31 -6.57 13.59
N ARG A 94 -22.32 -5.95 12.41
CA ARG A 94 -21.88 -4.55 12.22
C ARG A 94 -22.64 -3.53 13.07
N ALA A 95 -23.91 -3.78 13.37
CA ALA A 95 -24.76 -2.89 14.16
C ALA A 95 -24.27 -2.68 15.61
N ALA A 96 -23.49 -3.62 16.17
CA ALA A 96 -22.92 -3.46 17.51
C ALA A 96 -21.76 -2.44 17.53
N TYR A 97 -21.08 -2.26 16.40
CA TYR A 97 -19.82 -1.52 16.29
C TYR A 97 -19.97 -0.18 15.55
N LEU A 98 -20.83 -0.14 14.53
CA LEU A 98 -21.06 1.07 13.75
C LEU A 98 -22.00 2.04 14.49
N ARG A 99 -21.84 3.33 14.19
CA ARG A 99 -22.63 4.43 14.75
C ARG A 99 -23.27 5.23 13.62
N THR A 100 -24.43 5.82 13.89
CA THR A 100 -25.21 6.61 12.91
C THR A 100 -25.16 8.10 13.23
N ASP A 101 -24.15 8.56 13.97
CA ASP A 101 -24.03 9.95 14.40
C ASP A 101 -23.72 10.90 13.23
N ARG A 102 -23.11 10.36 12.16
CA ARG A 102 -22.69 11.11 10.98
C ARG A 102 -23.09 10.39 9.69
N LEU A 103 -23.55 11.14 8.69
CA LEU A 103 -23.71 10.69 7.31
C LEU A 103 -22.47 11.13 6.52
N ARG A 104 -21.72 10.22 5.88
CA ARG A 104 -20.48 10.57 5.16
C ARG A 104 -20.72 10.90 3.69
N GLU A 105 -21.63 10.19 3.05
CA GLU A 105 -21.93 10.30 1.62
C GLU A 105 -23.40 10.59 1.36
N PHE A 106 -23.68 11.41 0.34
CA PHE A 106 -25.04 11.67 -0.11
C PHE A 106 -25.17 11.70 -1.63
N TRP A 107 -25.97 10.76 -2.14
CA TRP A 107 -26.29 10.63 -3.56
C TRP A 107 -27.53 11.46 -3.89
N ILE A 108 -27.47 12.22 -4.98
CA ILE A 108 -28.56 13.06 -5.43
C ILE A 108 -28.89 12.69 -6.87
N GLN A 109 -29.97 11.92 -7.03
CA GLN A 109 -30.57 11.65 -8.34
C GLN A 109 -31.45 12.83 -8.70
N VAL A 110 -30.88 13.71 -9.51
CA VAL A 110 -31.30 15.10 -9.50
C VAL A 110 -32.35 15.40 -10.59
N ASN A 111 -32.55 14.48 -11.54
CA ASN A 111 -33.66 14.42 -12.49
C ASN A 111 -33.81 13.01 -13.06
N ASP A 112 -34.94 12.70 -13.71
CA ASP A 112 -35.08 11.49 -14.53
C ASP A 112 -34.98 11.79 -16.04
N PHE A 113 -35.07 13.08 -16.40
CA PHE A 113 -34.80 13.57 -17.75
C PHE A 113 -33.37 13.23 -18.16
N CYS A 114 -33.23 12.58 -19.31
CA CYS A 114 -31.94 12.39 -19.96
C CYS A 114 -32.08 12.69 -21.45
N ASN A 115 -31.09 13.32 -22.05
CA ASN A 115 -31.05 13.53 -23.50
C ASN A 115 -30.75 12.24 -24.29
N LEU A 116 -30.51 11.11 -23.59
CA LEU A 116 -30.31 9.77 -24.13
C LEU A 116 -31.33 8.80 -23.52
N ALA A 117 -31.49 7.64 -24.14
CA ALA A 117 -32.33 6.55 -23.65
C ALA A 117 -31.58 5.21 -23.66
N CYS A 118 -30.41 5.15 -23.01
CA CYS A 118 -29.53 3.98 -23.07
C CYS A 118 -30.25 2.67 -22.70
N GLU A 119 -29.94 1.59 -23.42
CA GLU A 119 -30.60 0.28 -23.31
C GLU A 119 -30.38 -0.38 -21.94
N HIS A 120 -29.22 -0.13 -21.32
CA HIS A 120 -28.86 -0.69 -20.01
C HIS A 120 -29.30 0.17 -18.80
N CYS A 121 -30.03 1.28 -19.03
CA CYS A 121 -30.24 2.29 -17.99
C CYS A 121 -30.97 1.74 -16.76
N LEU A 122 -30.30 1.85 -15.61
CA LEU A 122 -30.74 1.31 -14.32
C LEU A 122 -32.09 1.88 -13.86
N VAL A 123 -32.25 3.20 -13.93
CA VAL A 123 -33.44 3.94 -13.49
C VAL A 123 -34.41 4.26 -14.64
N SER A 124 -34.10 3.78 -15.85
CA SER A 124 -34.96 3.96 -17.04
C SER A 124 -35.26 5.44 -17.39
N SER A 125 -34.27 6.31 -17.20
CA SER A 125 -34.28 7.74 -17.58
C SER A 125 -34.39 7.94 -19.08
N GLY A 126 -34.91 9.09 -19.52
CA GLY A 126 -35.03 9.38 -20.94
C GLY A 126 -35.61 10.77 -21.24
N PRO A 127 -35.74 11.15 -22.52
CA PRO A 127 -36.16 12.50 -22.91
C PRO A 127 -37.59 12.86 -22.47
N GLU A 128 -38.43 11.85 -22.26
CA GLU A 128 -39.85 12.01 -21.87
C GLU A 128 -40.06 12.07 -20.36
N ARG A 129 -38.99 11.96 -19.56
CA ARG A 129 -39.07 11.93 -18.09
C ARG A 129 -39.00 13.33 -17.49
N ALA A 130 -39.49 13.46 -16.25
CA ALA A 130 -39.56 14.73 -15.54
C ALA A 130 -38.19 15.26 -15.08
N GLN A 131 -38.09 16.57 -14.87
CA GLN A 131 -36.87 17.24 -14.39
C GLN A 131 -36.62 17.12 -12.88
N GLY A 132 -37.49 16.41 -12.14
CA GLY A 132 -37.33 16.14 -10.71
C GLY A 132 -37.72 17.33 -9.82
N LEU A 133 -37.17 17.35 -8.60
CA LEU A 133 -37.43 18.38 -7.60
C LEU A 133 -36.96 19.78 -8.04
N PRO A 134 -37.65 20.86 -7.61
CA PRO A 134 -37.16 22.22 -7.78
C PRO A 134 -35.80 22.44 -7.08
N GLY A 135 -34.93 23.24 -7.70
CA GLY A 135 -33.61 23.59 -7.16
C GLY A 135 -33.55 23.97 -5.67
N PRO A 136 -34.47 24.82 -5.15
CA PRO A 136 -34.49 25.16 -3.72
C PRO A 136 -34.69 23.95 -2.79
N ALA A 137 -35.47 22.94 -3.20
CA ALA A 137 -35.67 21.73 -2.41
C ALA A 137 -34.39 20.88 -2.39
N VAL A 138 -33.69 20.77 -3.52
CA VAL A 138 -32.40 20.06 -3.60
C VAL A 138 -31.33 20.77 -2.76
N ARG A 139 -31.25 22.10 -2.80
CA ARG A 139 -30.34 22.89 -1.95
C ARG A 139 -30.61 22.65 -0.47
N SER A 140 -31.87 22.69 -0.06
CA SER A 140 -32.26 22.38 1.33
C SER A 140 -31.83 20.98 1.76
N ALA A 141 -31.97 19.97 0.89
CA ALA A 141 -31.49 18.62 1.18
C ALA A 141 -29.95 18.55 1.30
N ILE A 142 -29.21 19.28 0.46
CA ILE A 142 -27.75 19.41 0.57
C ILE A 142 -27.37 20.04 1.91
N ASP A 143 -28.02 21.14 2.31
CA ASP A 143 -27.72 21.83 3.57
C ASP A 143 -27.97 20.91 4.78
N GLN A 144 -29.07 20.15 4.76
CA GLN A 144 -29.37 19.16 5.79
C GLN A 144 -28.35 18.01 5.81
N ALA A 145 -27.89 17.56 4.63
CA ALA A 145 -26.87 16.53 4.52
C ALA A 145 -25.50 17.02 5.06
N VAL A 146 -25.12 18.27 4.77
CA VAL A 146 -23.91 18.90 5.33
C VAL A 146 -24.03 19.02 6.85
N ALA A 147 -25.20 19.37 7.38
CA ALA A 147 -25.44 19.43 8.84
C ALA A 147 -25.30 18.05 9.51
N LEU A 148 -25.58 16.96 8.79
CA LEU A 148 -25.34 15.58 9.23
C LEU A 148 -23.87 15.13 9.04
N GLY A 149 -23.01 16.00 8.51
CA GLY A 149 -21.57 15.81 8.39
C GLY A 149 -21.12 15.19 7.06
N VAL A 150 -21.91 15.28 5.99
CA VAL A 150 -21.54 14.75 4.67
C VAL A 150 -20.26 15.40 4.14
N GLU A 151 -19.33 14.56 3.72
CA GLU A 151 -18.02 14.95 3.17
C GLU A 151 -18.03 14.86 1.64
N ARG A 152 -18.77 13.90 1.09
CA ARG A 152 -18.81 13.61 -0.34
C ARG A 152 -20.24 13.54 -0.87
N PHE A 153 -20.47 14.22 -1.98
CA PHE A 153 -21.72 14.17 -2.73
C PHE A 153 -21.52 13.46 -4.07
N TYR A 154 -22.57 12.77 -4.51
CA TYR A 154 -22.67 12.22 -5.86
C TYR A 154 -23.84 12.87 -6.58
N LEU A 155 -23.58 13.59 -7.66
CA LEU A 155 -24.61 14.21 -8.46
C LEU A 155 -24.86 13.37 -9.71
N THR A 156 -26.03 12.73 -9.76
CA THR A 156 -26.43 11.76 -10.78
C THR A 156 -27.88 12.02 -11.24
N GLY A 157 -28.49 11.14 -12.03
CA GLY A 157 -29.85 11.33 -12.53
C GLY A 157 -30.13 10.51 -13.78
N GLY A 158 -30.95 11.10 -14.65
CA GLY A 158 -30.80 10.92 -16.08
C GLY A 158 -29.51 11.59 -16.55
N GLU A 159 -29.58 12.85 -16.96
CA GLU A 159 -28.39 13.68 -17.23
C GLU A 159 -28.39 14.89 -16.29
N PRO A 160 -27.49 14.96 -15.28
CA PRO A 160 -27.53 16.03 -14.28
C PRO A 160 -27.30 17.41 -14.90
N LEU A 161 -26.42 17.52 -15.91
CA LEU A 161 -26.14 18.78 -16.58
C LEU A 161 -27.26 19.22 -17.55
N ALA A 162 -28.30 18.40 -17.75
CA ALA A 162 -29.46 18.82 -18.52
C ALA A 162 -30.38 19.77 -17.73
N ARG A 163 -30.25 19.83 -16.40
CA ARG A 163 -31.02 20.77 -15.57
C ARG A 163 -30.49 22.20 -15.73
N PRO A 164 -31.37 23.23 -15.77
CA PRO A 164 -30.93 24.62 -15.85
C PRO A 164 -30.01 25.09 -14.71
N ASP A 165 -30.27 24.68 -13.47
CA ASP A 165 -29.55 25.08 -12.25
C ASP A 165 -28.49 24.04 -11.80
N ALA A 166 -28.00 23.18 -12.71
CA ALA A 166 -27.01 22.16 -12.37
C ALA A 166 -25.68 22.76 -11.86
N VAL A 167 -25.17 23.80 -12.53
CA VAL A 167 -23.91 24.49 -12.16
C VAL A 167 -24.04 25.15 -10.78
N ASP A 168 -25.22 25.70 -10.53
CA ASP A 168 -25.62 26.35 -9.29
C ASP A 168 -25.59 25.39 -8.09
N LEU A 169 -26.05 24.15 -8.27
CA LEU A 169 -25.99 23.09 -7.26
C LEU A 169 -24.55 22.58 -7.06
N ILE A 170 -23.79 22.44 -8.14
CA ILE A 170 -22.37 22.07 -8.09
C ILE A 170 -21.59 23.11 -7.26
N GLN A 171 -21.82 24.39 -7.52
CA GLN A 171 -21.17 25.48 -6.79
C GLN A 171 -21.59 25.52 -5.33
N HIS A 172 -22.86 25.20 -5.03
CA HIS A 172 -23.36 25.10 -3.67
C HIS A 172 -22.62 24.01 -2.87
N ILE A 173 -22.36 22.86 -3.48
CA ILE A 173 -21.66 21.74 -2.85
C ILE A 173 -20.15 22.01 -2.72
N ALA A 174 -19.47 22.22 -3.85
CA ALA A 174 -18.01 22.23 -3.91
C ALA A 174 -17.39 23.62 -3.64
N GLY A 175 -18.14 24.68 -3.93
CA GLY A 175 -17.72 26.06 -3.70
C GLY A 175 -18.14 26.57 -2.32
N THR A 176 -19.44 26.55 -2.02
CA THR A 176 -19.99 27.12 -0.78
C THR A 176 -19.74 26.23 0.45
N HIS A 177 -20.06 24.94 0.35
CA HIS A 177 -19.87 23.99 1.46
C HIS A 177 -18.49 23.31 1.47
N GLU A 178 -17.68 23.56 0.43
CA GLU A 178 -16.32 23.03 0.29
C GLU A 178 -16.24 21.50 0.41
N ARG A 179 -17.27 20.79 -0.10
CA ARG A 179 -17.34 19.32 -0.06
C ARG A 179 -16.89 18.70 -1.37
N GLU A 180 -16.42 17.46 -1.31
CA GLU A 180 -16.04 16.72 -2.51
C GLU A 180 -17.32 16.37 -3.30
N LEU A 181 -17.25 16.51 -4.62
CA LEU A 181 -18.33 16.19 -5.54
C LEU A 181 -17.86 15.26 -6.65
N VAL A 182 -18.57 14.15 -6.82
CA VAL A 182 -18.49 13.30 -8.01
C VAL A 182 -19.68 13.60 -8.91
N LEU A 183 -19.42 14.22 -10.06
CA LEU A 183 -20.40 14.49 -11.10
C LEU A 183 -20.44 13.33 -12.09
N MET A 184 -21.59 12.66 -12.21
CA MET A 184 -21.79 11.53 -13.14
C MET A 184 -22.56 12.00 -14.37
N THR A 185 -21.92 12.05 -15.53
CA THR A 185 -22.53 12.57 -16.77
C THR A 185 -22.34 11.61 -17.94
N ASN A 186 -23.25 11.66 -18.91
CA ASN A 186 -23.04 11.03 -20.20
C ASN A 186 -22.00 11.78 -21.06
N GLY A 187 -21.55 12.96 -20.66
CA GLY A 187 -20.48 13.72 -21.34
C GLY A 187 -20.91 14.50 -22.58
N THR A 188 -22.09 14.23 -23.14
CA THR A 188 -22.55 14.86 -24.41
C THR A 188 -22.92 16.34 -24.27
N THR A 189 -23.01 16.87 -23.04
CA THR A 189 -23.40 18.25 -22.74
C THR A 189 -22.26 19.12 -22.19
N LEU A 190 -21.03 18.58 -22.14
CA LEU A 190 -19.82 19.29 -21.71
C LEU A 190 -19.36 20.29 -22.77
N LYS A 191 -19.94 21.51 -22.72
CA LYS A 191 -19.59 22.64 -23.60
C LYS A 191 -18.68 23.65 -22.90
N ALA A 192 -17.99 24.47 -23.68
CA ALA A 192 -16.95 25.41 -23.22
C ALA A 192 -17.36 26.28 -22.02
N ASP A 193 -18.57 26.86 -22.01
CA ASP A 193 -18.99 27.78 -20.93
C ASP A 193 -19.18 27.08 -19.58
N ARG A 194 -19.73 25.86 -19.60
CA ARG A 194 -19.88 25.03 -18.39
C ARG A 194 -18.53 24.53 -17.90
N LEU A 195 -17.67 24.09 -18.82
CA LEU A 195 -16.33 23.62 -18.49
C LEU A 195 -15.48 24.69 -17.81
N ARG A 196 -15.57 25.96 -18.23
CA ARG A 196 -14.87 27.06 -17.55
C ARG A 196 -15.31 27.22 -16.10
N THR A 197 -16.60 27.05 -15.81
CA THR A 197 -17.11 27.17 -14.44
C THR A 197 -16.69 25.99 -13.59
N LEU A 198 -16.77 24.77 -14.14
CA LEU A 198 -16.33 23.55 -13.43
C LEU A 198 -14.81 23.55 -13.18
N ALA A 199 -14.02 24.02 -14.15
CA ALA A 199 -12.56 24.09 -14.03
C ALA A 199 -12.07 25.21 -13.09
N ALA A 200 -12.95 26.14 -12.70
CA ALA A 200 -12.64 27.15 -11.69
C ALA A 200 -12.71 26.59 -10.26
N LEU A 201 -13.32 25.41 -10.07
CA LEU A 201 -13.33 24.72 -8.78
C LEU A 201 -11.97 24.04 -8.54
N PRO A 202 -11.54 23.92 -7.27
CA PRO A 202 -10.30 23.22 -6.95
C PRO A 202 -10.33 21.75 -7.46
N PRO A 203 -9.28 21.27 -8.15
CA PRO A 203 -9.25 19.93 -8.75
C PRO A 203 -9.49 18.78 -7.77
N GLU A 204 -9.17 18.97 -6.49
CA GLU A 204 -9.41 18.01 -5.42
C GLU A 204 -10.88 17.91 -4.99
N ARG A 205 -11.71 18.92 -5.31
CA ARG A 205 -13.13 18.97 -4.90
C ARG A 205 -14.09 18.48 -5.96
N LEU A 206 -13.70 18.39 -7.23
CA LEU A 206 -14.57 17.97 -8.33
C LEU A 206 -13.96 16.85 -9.15
N ARG A 207 -14.63 15.69 -9.15
CA ARG A 207 -14.36 14.57 -10.06
C ARG A 207 -15.49 14.46 -11.07
N VAL A 208 -15.14 14.21 -12.33
CA VAL A 208 -16.11 14.02 -13.41
C VAL A 208 -16.04 12.59 -13.92
N GLN A 209 -17.10 11.83 -13.67
CA GLN A 209 -17.28 10.49 -14.20
C GLN A 209 -18.06 10.58 -15.51
N ILE A 210 -17.43 10.16 -16.62
CA ILE A 210 -18.03 10.21 -17.95
C ILE A 210 -18.29 8.78 -18.43
N SER A 211 -19.55 8.52 -18.75
CA SER A 211 -19.97 7.17 -19.17
C SER A 211 -19.72 6.92 -20.66
N LEU A 212 -18.94 5.89 -21.00
CA LEU A 212 -18.60 5.46 -22.36
C LEU A 212 -18.50 3.93 -22.41
N ASP A 213 -19.32 3.26 -23.23
CA ASP A 213 -19.45 1.78 -23.19
C ASP A 213 -18.73 1.04 -24.32
N GLY A 214 -17.86 1.73 -25.05
CA GLY A 214 -17.06 1.14 -26.11
C GLY A 214 -16.01 2.09 -26.63
N ALA A 215 -14.90 1.54 -27.13
CA ALA A 215 -13.80 2.29 -27.74
C ALA A 215 -14.11 2.75 -29.18
N THR A 216 -15.23 2.33 -29.76
CA THR A 216 -15.70 2.74 -31.09
C THR A 216 -17.20 2.99 -31.11
N SER A 217 -17.67 3.68 -32.15
CA SER A 217 -19.10 3.91 -32.43
C SER A 217 -19.89 2.60 -32.55
N GLU A 218 -19.32 1.58 -33.19
CA GLU A 218 -19.98 0.30 -33.44
C GLU A 218 -20.27 -0.46 -32.14
N VAL A 219 -19.48 -0.22 -31.08
CA VAL A 219 -19.67 -0.85 -29.78
C VAL A 219 -20.55 0.01 -28.86
N ASN A 220 -20.29 1.31 -28.80
CA ASN A 220 -20.96 2.22 -27.88
C ASN A 220 -22.39 2.59 -28.33
N ASP A 221 -22.57 2.95 -29.60
CA ASP A 221 -23.82 3.54 -30.08
C ASP A 221 -25.03 2.57 -30.02
N PRO A 222 -24.87 1.24 -30.21
CA PRO A 222 -25.96 0.30 -29.95
C PRO A 222 -26.47 0.33 -28.50
N ILE A 223 -25.65 0.73 -27.53
CA ILE A 223 -26.04 0.81 -26.12
C ILE A 223 -26.61 2.20 -25.78
N ARG A 224 -25.96 3.26 -26.26
CA ARG A 224 -26.23 4.65 -25.82
C ARG A 224 -27.03 5.50 -26.81
N GLY A 225 -27.17 5.05 -28.06
CA GLY A 225 -27.82 5.74 -29.16
C GLY A 225 -26.84 6.21 -30.24
N ALA A 226 -27.35 6.36 -31.46
CA ALA A 226 -26.56 6.74 -32.64
C ALA A 226 -25.84 8.10 -32.47
N GLY A 227 -24.58 8.15 -32.91
CA GLY A 227 -23.73 9.34 -32.87
C GLY A 227 -23.40 9.81 -31.46
N THR A 228 -23.48 8.94 -30.45
CA THR A 228 -23.12 9.30 -29.09
C THR A 228 -21.63 9.16 -28.84
N PHE A 229 -20.99 8.12 -29.38
CA PHE A 229 -19.54 7.87 -29.19
C PHE A 229 -18.69 9.12 -29.45
N ASP A 230 -18.81 9.72 -30.64
CA ASP A 230 -18.02 10.90 -31.00
C ASP A 230 -18.29 12.09 -30.07
N ARG A 231 -19.56 12.31 -29.71
CA ARG A 231 -19.95 13.40 -28.79
C ARG A 231 -19.39 13.20 -27.39
N ILE A 232 -19.40 11.97 -26.88
CA ILE A 232 -18.86 11.62 -25.56
C ILE A 232 -17.34 11.78 -25.59
N ARG A 233 -16.67 11.27 -26.62
CA ARG A 233 -15.22 11.42 -26.82
C ARG A 233 -14.79 12.88 -26.86
N ASP A 234 -15.54 13.72 -27.57
CA ASP A 234 -15.25 15.15 -27.62
C ASP A 234 -15.48 15.84 -26.26
N GLY A 235 -16.51 15.42 -25.52
CA GLY A 235 -16.75 15.84 -24.14
C GLY A 235 -15.60 15.46 -23.20
N ILE A 236 -15.07 14.24 -23.30
CA ILE A 236 -13.90 13.78 -22.53
C ILE A 236 -12.68 14.64 -22.85
N ARG A 237 -12.36 14.84 -24.14
CA ARG A 237 -11.23 15.70 -24.56
C ARG A 237 -11.37 17.11 -24.01
N ALA A 238 -12.58 17.65 -24.03
CA ALA A 238 -12.84 18.99 -23.51
C ALA A 238 -12.66 19.07 -22.00
N ALA A 239 -13.09 18.05 -21.24
CA ALA A 239 -12.88 17.96 -19.80
C ALA A 239 -11.40 17.84 -19.41
N VAL A 240 -10.66 16.94 -20.09
CA VAL A 240 -9.22 16.74 -19.86
C VAL A 240 -8.44 18.01 -20.19
N ARG A 241 -8.72 18.68 -21.32
CA ARG A 241 -8.08 19.96 -21.68
C ARG A 241 -8.38 21.08 -20.68
N ALA A 242 -9.52 21.02 -20.01
CA ALA A 242 -9.89 21.97 -18.97
C ALA A 242 -9.24 21.65 -17.61
N GLY A 243 -8.47 20.56 -17.49
CA GLY A 243 -7.80 20.16 -16.25
C GLY A 243 -8.71 19.43 -15.25
N LEU A 244 -9.89 18.96 -15.67
CA LEU A 244 -10.81 18.23 -14.79
C LEU A 244 -10.33 16.80 -14.54
N ARG A 245 -10.39 16.35 -13.29
CA ARG A 245 -10.14 14.95 -12.91
C ARG A 245 -11.24 14.06 -13.49
N THR A 246 -10.93 13.46 -14.63
CA THR A 246 -11.89 12.71 -15.43
C THR A 246 -11.70 11.22 -15.22
N THR A 247 -12.79 10.48 -15.03
CA THR A 247 -12.81 9.00 -15.04
C THR A 247 -13.77 8.53 -16.12
N ILE A 248 -13.34 7.54 -16.91
CA ILE A 248 -14.24 6.88 -17.87
C ILE A 248 -14.92 5.69 -17.18
N THR A 249 -16.23 5.55 -17.35
CA THR A 249 -17.00 4.43 -16.79
C THR A 249 -17.70 3.63 -17.86
N MET A 250 -17.55 2.31 -17.79
CA MET A 250 -18.14 1.35 -18.72
C MET A 250 -18.96 0.31 -17.96
N THR A 251 -20.20 0.10 -18.38
CA THR A 251 -21.01 -1.02 -17.90
C THR A 251 -20.70 -2.25 -18.75
N LEU A 252 -20.26 -3.34 -18.10
CA LEU A 252 -19.87 -4.56 -18.80
C LEU A 252 -21.08 -5.42 -19.15
N LEU A 253 -21.41 -5.43 -20.43
CA LEU A 253 -22.44 -6.24 -21.05
C LEU A 253 -21.78 -7.32 -21.92
N ARG A 254 -22.50 -8.40 -22.22
CA ARG A 254 -21.99 -9.44 -23.14
C ARG A 254 -21.57 -8.87 -24.50
N HIS A 255 -22.25 -7.81 -24.96
CA HIS A 255 -21.98 -7.11 -26.23
C HIS A 255 -20.62 -6.42 -26.28
N ASN A 256 -20.23 -5.72 -25.20
CA ASN A 256 -19.04 -4.87 -25.18
C ASN A 256 -17.88 -5.47 -24.36
N LEU A 257 -18.07 -6.64 -23.75
CA LEU A 257 -17.14 -7.24 -22.80
C LEU A 257 -15.70 -7.36 -23.32
N SER A 258 -15.52 -7.82 -24.56
CA SER A 258 -14.21 -7.95 -25.20
C SER A 258 -13.52 -6.62 -25.50
N ASN A 259 -14.25 -5.50 -25.37
CA ASN A 259 -13.77 -4.16 -25.68
C ASN A 259 -13.24 -3.41 -24.44
N ALA A 260 -13.32 -3.99 -23.24
CA ALA A 260 -12.84 -3.36 -21.99
C ALA A 260 -11.36 -2.94 -22.08
N ALA A 261 -10.49 -3.79 -22.63
CA ALA A 261 -9.08 -3.46 -22.85
C ALA A 261 -8.87 -2.34 -23.87
N ALA A 262 -9.63 -2.34 -24.97
CA ALA A 262 -9.57 -1.27 -25.97
C ALA A 262 -10.06 0.07 -25.41
N LEU A 263 -11.02 0.06 -24.48
CA LEU A 263 -11.47 1.26 -23.80
C LEU A 263 -10.38 1.84 -22.89
N VAL A 264 -9.62 0.99 -22.19
CA VAL A 264 -8.48 1.42 -21.38
C VAL A 264 -7.40 2.07 -22.24
N GLU A 265 -7.11 1.50 -23.42
CA GLU A 265 -6.20 2.09 -24.41
C GLU A 265 -6.70 3.47 -24.86
N LEU A 266 -7.98 3.59 -25.22
CA LEU A 266 -8.59 4.86 -25.58
C LEU A 266 -8.55 5.87 -24.41
N ALA A 267 -8.75 5.43 -23.17
CA ALA A 267 -8.66 6.30 -21.99
C ALA A 267 -7.26 6.94 -21.89
N ALA A 268 -6.20 6.13 -22.05
CA ALA A 268 -4.83 6.61 -22.06
C ALA A 268 -4.57 7.61 -23.19
N GLU A 269 -5.03 7.32 -24.42
CA GLU A 269 -4.91 8.23 -25.57
C GLU A 269 -5.61 9.58 -25.35
N LEU A 270 -6.72 9.57 -24.61
CA LEU A 270 -7.49 10.78 -24.29
C LEU A 270 -6.93 11.55 -23.09
N GLY A 271 -5.86 11.06 -22.43
CA GLY A 271 -5.27 11.68 -21.25
C GLY A 271 -6.05 11.41 -19.96
N VAL A 272 -6.85 10.33 -19.91
CA VAL A 272 -7.57 9.90 -18.72
C VAL A 272 -6.75 8.84 -17.99
N SER A 273 -6.47 9.07 -16.71
CA SER A 273 -5.66 8.17 -15.86
C SER A 273 -6.48 7.11 -15.12
N ASN A 274 -7.82 7.20 -15.14
CA ASN A 274 -8.68 6.32 -14.37
C ASN A 274 -9.89 5.79 -15.16
N VAL A 275 -10.16 4.48 -15.02
CA VAL A 275 -11.28 3.77 -15.62
C VAL A 275 -12.04 3.00 -14.54
N HIS A 276 -13.36 3.02 -14.62
CA HIS A 276 -14.26 2.27 -13.75
C HIS A 276 -15.06 1.24 -14.56
N LEU A 277 -14.93 -0.04 -14.21
CA LEU A 277 -15.62 -1.15 -14.89
C LEU A 277 -16.80 -1.64 -14.03
N LEU A 278 -18.02 -1.36 -14.47
CA LEU A 278 -19.23 -1.60 -13.69
C LEU A 278 -19.88 -2.94 -14.03
N TRP A 279 -20.16 -3.77 -13.00
CA TRP A 279 -20.93 -5.01 -13.15
C TRP A 279 -22.42 -4.68 -13.20
N PRO A 280 -23.17 -5.17 -14.20
CA PRO A 280 -24.54 -4.71 -14.43
C PRO A 280 -25.50 -5.14 -13.31
N HIS A 281 -26.27 -4.20 -12.77
CA HIS A 281 -27.39 -4.55 -11.89
C HIS A 281 -28.52 -5.21 -12.67
N ARG A 282 -29.17 -6.20 -12.07
CA ARG A 282 -30.37 -6.86 -12.62
C ARG A 282 -31.61 -5.98 -12.40
N ARG A 283 -31.66 -4.81 -13.03
CA ARG A 283 -32.75 -3.82 -12.90
C ARG A 283 -32.85 -2.90 -14.12
N GLY A 284 -34.03 -2.31 -14.30
CA GLY A 284 -34.25 -1.23 -15.27
C GLY A 284 -34.44 -1.74 -16.69
N ARG A 285 -34.21 -0.87 -17.68
CA ARG A 285 -34.37 -1.21 -19.11
C ARG A 285 -33.51 -2.38 -19.55
N LEU A 286 -32.39 -2.62 -18.87
CA LEU A 286 -31.48 -3.71 -19.17
C LEU A 286 -32.19 -5.07 -19.19
N LEU A 287 -33.17 -5.29 -18.31
CA LEU A 287 -33.86 -6.58 -18.18
C LEU A 287 -34.84 -6.86 -19.33
N THR A 288 -35.31 -5.83 -20.02
CA THR A 288 -36.31 -5.95 -21.10
C THR A 288 -35.74 -5.65 -22.47
N GLY A 289 -34.54 -5.06 -22.53
CA GLY A 289 -33.89 -4.62 -23.75
C GLY A 289 -33.07 -5.71 -24.45
N PRO A 290 -32.41 -5.37 -25.57
CA PRO A 290 -31.63 -6.30 -26.39
C PRO A 290 -30.40 -6.89 -25.67
N PHE A 291 -29.96 -6.26 -24.57
CA PHE A 291 -28.78 -6.68 -23.80
C PHE A 291 -29.13 -7.41 -22.47
N ALA A 292 -30.35 -7.93 -22.33
CA ALA A 292 -30.79 -8.62 -21.11
C ALA A 292 -29.96 -9.88 -20.75
N SER A 293 -29.26 -10.47 -21.73
CA SER A 293 -28.32 -11.58 -21.49
C SER A 293 -27.01 -11.07 -20.88
N LEU A 294 -26.97 -11.02 -19.55
CA LEU A 294 -25.80 -10.56 -18.81
C LEU A 294 -24.61 -11.53 -18.94
N PRO A 295 -23.37 -11.03 -18.88
CA PRO A 295 -22.17 -11.88 -18.86
C PRO A 295 -22.07 -12.67 -17.55
N ALA A 296 -21.44 -13.84 -17.59
CA ALA A 296 -21.15 -14.60 -16.38
C ALA A 296 -19.99 -13.96 -15.61
N ALA A 297 -19.90 -14.22 -14.30
CA ALA A 297 -18.84 -13.68 -13.45
C ALA A 297 -17.42 -14.02 -13.96
N ASN A 298 -17.23 -15.24 -14.50
CA ASN A 298 -15.96 -15.66 -15.08
C ASN A 298 -15.63 -14.92 -16.39
N ASP A 299 -16.61 -14.68 -17.25
CA ASP A 299 -16.40 -13.90 -18.48
C ASP A 299 -15.94 -12.47 -18.14
N ILE A 300 -16.56 -11.87 -17.11
CA ILE A 300 -16.16 -10.56 -16.59
C ILE A 300 -14.72 -10.60 -16.06
N LEU A 301 -14.38 -11.62 -15.27
CA LEU A 301 -13.04 -11.76 -14.70
C LEU A 301 -11.95 -11.81 -15.78
N GLU A 302 -12.18 -12.56 -16.85
CA GLU A 302 -11.25 -12.65 -17.98
C GLU A 302 -11.08 -11.31 -18.70
N ALA A 303 -12.19 -10.60 -18.97
CA ALA A 303 -12.14 -9.28 -19.58
C ALA A 303 -11.41 -8.25 -18.70
N VAL A 304 -11.65 -8.28 -17.39
CA VAL A 304 -10.98 -7.41 -16.42
C VAL A 304 -9.48 -7.71 -16.39
N ARG A 305 -9.06 -8.98 -16.38
CA ARG A 305 -7.63 -9.35 -16.44
C ARG A 305 -6.94 -8.79 -17.67
N HIS A 306 -7.55 -8.93 -18.84
CA HIS A 306 -6.99 -8.39 -20.06
C HIS A 306 -6.93 -6.85 -20.04
N ALA A 307 -7.97 -6.19 -19.53
CA ALA A 307 -7.99 -4.74 -19.37
C ALA A 307 -6.88 -4.26 -18.40
N ARG A 308 -6.61 -5.00 -17.31
CA ARG A 308 -5.55 -4.68 -16.35
C ARG A 308 -4.15 -4.77 -16.94
N GLU A 309 -3.89 -5.73 -17.82
CA GLU A 309 -2.60 -5.84 -18.51
C GLU A 309 -2.31 -4.58 -19.32
N VAL A 310 -3.30 -4.11 -20.09
CA VAL A 310 -3.23 -2.86 -20.86
C VAL A 310 -3.12 -1.66 -19.93
N ALA A 311 -3.91 -1.62 -18.85
CA ALA A 311 -3.91 -0.53 -17.88
C ALA A 311 -2.51 -0.31 -17.28
N ARG A 312 -1.83 -1.40 -16.87
CA ARG A 312 -0.44 -1.34 -16.38
C ARG A 312 0.54 -0.84 -17.43
N ALA A 313 0.42 -1.30 -18.67
CA ALA A 313 1.31 -0.88 -19.76
C ALA A 313 1.16 0.61 -20.11
N ARG A 314 -0.03 1.18 -19.87
CA ARG A 314 -0.37 2.57 -20.21
C ARG A 314 -0.39 3.54 -19.02
N GLY A 315 -0.17 3.06 -17.79
CA GLY A 315 -0.25 3.89 -16.59
C GLY A 315 -1.68 4.36 -16.26
N VAL A 316 -2.69 3.57 -16.63
CA VAL A 316 -4.10 3.80 -16.30
C VAL A 316 -4.48 2.93 -15.10
N THR A 317 -5.31 3.45 -14.21
CA THR A 317 -5.85 2.69 -13.07
C THR A 317 -7.25 2.17 -13.40
N ILE A 318 -7.53 0.93 -12.99
CA ILE A 318 -8.90 0.39 -12.93
C ILE A 318 -9.33 0.42 -11.47
N ASP A 319 -10.12 1.43 -11.10
CA ASP A 319 -10.30 1.88 -9.72
C ASP A 319 -10.91 0.82 -8.79
N ASN A 320 -11.99 0.18 -9.18
CA ASN A 320 -12.71 -0.79 -8.36
C ASN A 320 -11.95 -2.12 -8.20
N VAL A 321 -11.03 -2.43 -9.11
CA VAL A 321 -10.08 -3.53 -8.93
C VAL A 321 -9.02 -3.16 -7.92
N GLU A 322 -8.52 -1.93 -7.98
CA GLU A 322 -7.51 -1.46 -7.05
C GLU A 322 -8.06 -1.26 -5.64
N GLU A 323 -9.31 -0.81 -5.52
CA GLU A 323 -10.03 -0.76 -4.26
C GLU A 323 -10.15 -2.15 -3.63
N LEU A 324 -10.49 -3.18 -4.41
CA LEU A 324 -10.54 -4.54 -3.90
C LEU A 324 -9.15 -5.01 -3.45
N ARG A 325 -8.09 -4.73 -4.21
CA ARG A 325 -6.71 -5.04 -3.80
C ARG A 325 -6.37 -4.36 -2.47
N LEU A 326 -6.72 -3.08 -2.30
CA LEU A 326 -6.51 -2.33 -1.06
C LEU A 326 -7.32 -2.88 0.12
N ARG A 327 -8.53 -3.41 -0.09
CA ARG A 327 -9.29 -4.10 0.97
C ARG A 327 -8.56 -5.35 1.46
N PHE A 328 -7.89 -6.07 0.56
CA PHE A 328 -7.08 -7.24 0.91
C PHE A 328 -5.77 -6.85 1.59
N ASP A 329 -5.22 -5.66 1.33
CA ASP A 329 -4.05 -5.10 2.03
C ASP A 329 -4.45 -4.04 3.08
N GLY A 330 -5.67 -4.16 3.62
CA GLY A 330 -6.23 -3.22 4.60
C GLY A 330 -5.63 -3.37 6.00
N THR A 331 -6.22 -2.70 6.98
CA THR A 331 -5.74 -2.76 8.37
C THR A 331 -6.01 -4.14 8.98
N PRO A 332 -4.99 -4.83 9.55
CA PRO A 332 -5.16 -6.12 10.22
C PRO A 332 -6.26 -6.12 11.28
N GLY A 333 -7.14 -7.13 11.22
CA GLY A 333 -8.23 -7.36 12.17
C GLY A 333 -9.53 -6.61 11.86
N VAL A 334 -9.51 -5.63 10.96
CA VAL A 334 -10.67 -4.80 10.61
C VAL A 334 -11.62 -5.56 9.68
N LYS A 335 -12.87 -5.68 10.09
CA LYS A 335 -13.89 -6.43 9.35
C LYS A 335 -14.60 -5.54 8.35
N ASN A 336 -14.47 -5.82 7.06
CA ASN A 336 -15.38 -5.27 6.06
C ASN A 336 -16.71 -6.03 6.14
N ASP A 337 -17.83 -5.34 6.33
CA ASP A 337 -19.15 -5.97 6.50
C ASP A 337 -20.25 -5.20 5.74
N LEU A 338 -20.53 -5.69 4.52
CA LEU A 338 -21.52 -5.17 3.57
C LEU A 338 -21.31 -3.70 3.18
N ALA A 339 -22.08 -3.26 2.20
CA ALA A 339 -22.01 -1.89 1.70
C ALA A 339 -22.46 -0.84 2.73
N GLY A 340 -21.95 0.38 2.57
CA GLY A 340 -22.25 1.56 3.40
C GLY A 340 -23.64 2.17 3.23
N ALA A 341 -24.43 1.67 2.27
CA ALA A 341 -25.83 2.04 2.10
C ALA A 341 -26.57 1.99 3.46
N GLY A 342 -27.23 3.08 3.84
CA GLY A 342 -27.93 3.21 5.13
C GLY A 342 -27.06 3.29 6.40
N TRP A 343 -25.73 3.19 6.31
CA TRP A 343 -24.78 3.34 7.43
C TRP A 343 -23.89 4.57 7.32
N THR A 344 -23.38 4.83 6.13
CA THR A 344 -22.54 5.98 5.79
C THR A 344 -23.07 6.74 4.58
N SER A 345 -24.00 6.16 3.83
CA SER A 345 -24.51 6.68 2.56
C SER A 345 -26.04 6.63 2.48
N LEU A 346 -26.63 7.62 1.80
CA LEU A 346 -28.06 7.69 1.45
C LEU A 346 -28.22 8.25 0.03
N CYS A 347 -29.39 8.03 -0.57
CA CYS A 347 -29.76 8.62 -1.86
C CYS A 347 -31.07 9.40 -1.79
N LEU A 348 -31.05 10.64 -2.28
CA LEU A 348 -32.23 11.43 -2.64
C LEU A 348 -32.66 11.11 -4.07
N SER A 349 -33.92 10.73 -4.24
CA SER A 349 -34.54 10.51 -5.55
C SER A 349 -35.31 11.74 -6.05
N THR A 350 -35.75 11.68 -7.29
CA THR A 350 -36.37 12.78 -8.05
C THR A 350 -37.73 13.20 -7.51
N ASP A 351 -38.36 12.36 -6.70
CA ASP A 351 -39.65 12.57 -6.02
C ASP A 351 -39.52 13.18 -4.62
N GLY A 352 -38.29 13.40 -4.13
CA GLY A 352 -38.03 13.83 -2.75
C GLY A 352 -37.87 12.66 -1.75
N GLY A 353 -38.10 11.44 -2.20
CA GLY A 353 -37.89 10.22 -1.41
C GLY A 353 -36.42 9.96 -1.13
N ILE A 354 -36.15 9.45 0.06
CA ILE A 354 -34.85 8.95 0.49
C ILE A 354 -34.82 7.44 0.39
N TYR A 355 -33.72 6.91 -0.12
CA TYR A 355 -33.47 5.49 -0.32
C TYR A 355 -32.08 5.11 0.19
N PRO A 356 -31.82 3.82 0.47
CA PRO A 356 -30.52 3.39 0.96
C PRO A 356 -29.36 3.66 0.00
N SER A 357 -29.59 3.56 -1.31
CA SER A 357 -28.59 3.81 -2.36
C SER A 357 -29.26 4.21 -3.69
N ALA A 358 -28.45 4.72 -4.63
CA ALA A 358 -28.94 5.13 -5.95
C ALA A 358 -29.55 3.98 -6.76
N SER A 359 -29.00 2.76 -6.64
CA SER A 359 -29.53 1.58 -7.33
C SER A 359 -30.83 1.05 -6.72
N MET A 360 -31.24 1.57 -5.57
CA MET A 360 -32.48 1.26 -4.85
C MET A 360 -33.52 2.38 -4.93
N ALA A 361 -33.18 3.51 -5.57
CA ALA A 361 -34.07 4.66 -5.69
C ALA A 361 -35.32 4.33 -6.52
N GLY A 362 -36.47 4.91 -6.16
CA GLY A 362 -37.75 4.70 -6.84
C GLY A 362 -38.41 3.32 -6.62
N VAL A 363 -38.01 2.61 -5.57
CA VAL A 363 -38.55 1.28 -5.21
C VAL A 363 -39.42 1.41 -3.97
N PRO A 364 -40.76 1.26 -4.07
CA PRO A 364 -41.68 1.57 -2.97
C PRO A 364 -41.35 0.89 -1.64
N GLU A 365 -40.94 -0.37 -1.65
CA GLU A 365 -40.61 -1.13 -0.44
C GLU A 365 -39.27 -0.72 0.21
N LEU A 366 -38.44 0.07 -0.47
CA LEU A 366 -37.17 0.60 0.03
C LEU A 366 -37.25 2.09 0.37
N HIS A 367 -38.43 2.70 0.25
CA HIS A 367 -38.64 4.11 0.57
C HIS A 367 -38.45 4.37 2.07
N CYS A 368 -37.47 5.19 2.43
CA CYS A 368 -37.11 5.46 3.82
C CYS A 368 -37.91 6.62 4.44
N GLY A 369 -38.53 7.47 3.61
CA GLY A 369 -39.15 8.74 3.99
C GLY A 369 -38.86 9.80 2.93
N SER A 370 -39.48 10.97 3.01
CA SER A 370 -39.29 12.06 2.03
C SER A 370 -38.80 13.33 2.72
N VAL A 371 -37.83 14.01 2.12
CA VAL A 371 -37.32 15.31 2.62
C VAL A 371 -38.35 16.43 2.49
N LEU A 372 -39.45 16.18 1.76
CA LEU A 372 -40.58 17.09 1.67
C LEU A 372 -41.50 17.00 2.90
N ASP A 373 -41.49 15.85 3.58
CA ASP A 373 -42.40 15.55 4.69
C ASP A 373 -41.71 15.68 6.05
N ALA A 374 -40.41 15.35 6.13
CA ALA A 374 -39.65 15.36 7.38
C ALA A 374 -38.17 15.76 7.16
N PRO A 375 -37.49 16.30 8.19
CA PRO A 375 -36.06 16.56 8.12
C PRO A 375 -35.25 15.28 7.82
N LEU A 376 -34.19 15.41 7.04
CA LEU A 376 -33.32 14.30 6.64
C LEU A 376 -32.76 13.54 7.84
N GLU A 377 -32.44 14.23 8.93
CA GLU A 377 -31.98 13.61 10.19
C GLU A 377 -33.01 12.64 10.79
N THR A 378 -34.30 13.02 10.74
CA THR A 378 -35.38 12.19 11.26
C THR A 378 -35.50 10.91 10.44
N ILE A 379 -35.47 11.03 9.12
CA ILE A 379 -35.47 9.90 8.18
C ILE A 379 -34.27 8.98 8.45
N TRP A 380 -33.07 9.57 8.55
CA TRP A 380 -31.82 8.88 8.82
C TRP A 380 -31.86 8.05 10.10
N LYS A 381 -32.39 8.61 11.19
CA LYS A 381 -32.40 7.94 12.51
C LYS A 381 -33.57 6.97 12.68
N GLN A 382 -34.74 7.26 12.10
CA GLN A 382 -35.98 6.60 12.48
C GLN A 382 -36.55 5.64 11.43
N SER A 383 -36.12 5.72 10.17
CA SER A 383 -36.64 4.89 9.07
C SER A 383 -36.62 3.38 9.41
N PRO A 384 -37.77 2.67 9.30
CA PRO A 384 -37.82 1.22 9.48
C PRO A 384 -36.97 0.45 8.47
N VAL A 385 -36.90 0.92 7.21
CA VAL A 385 -36.09 0.30 6.15
C VAL A 385 -34.60 0.39 6.51
N LEU A 386 -34.15 1.55 7.00
CA LEU A 386 -32.76 1.71 7.44
C LEU A 386 -32.46 0.84 8.67
N LYS A 387 -33.39 0.72 9.62
CA LYS A 387 -33.21 -0.17 10.78
C LYS A 387 -33.06 -1.63 10.37
N ASP A 388 -33.87 -2.10 9.43
CA ASP A 388 -33.78 -3.46 8.88
C ASP A 388 -32.44 -3.69 8.16
N LEU A 389 -32.07 -2.80 7.24
CA LEU A 389 -30.79 -2.85 6.53
C LEU A 389 -29.59 -2.82 7.47
N ARG A 390 -29.63 -1.98 8.51
CA ARG A 390 -28.55 -1.85 9.50
C ARG A 390 -28.36 -3.14 10.30
N GLY A 391 -29.41 -3.93 10.49
CA GLY A 391 -29.36 -5.25 11.13
C GLY A 391 -28.71 -6.34 10.28
N ALA A 392 -28.59 -6.16 8.95
CA ALA A 392 -27.94 -7.12 8.07
C ALA A 392 -26.42 -7.18 8.30
N THR A 393 -25.84 -8.38 8.15
CA THR A 393 -24.39 -8.61 8.27
C THR A 393 -23.96 -9.80 7.39
N VAL A 394 -22.71 -9.81 6.93
CA VAL A 394 -22.10 -10.93 6.19
C VAL A 394 -22.22 -12.28 6.92
N GLU A 395 -22.24 -12.28 8.27
CA GLU A 395 -22.38 -13.51 9.08
C GLU A 395 -23.73 -14.20 8.88
N GLN A 396 -24.76 -13.45 8.50
CA GLN A 396 -26.10 -13.97 8.26
C GLN A 396 -26.31 -14.40 6.81
N LYS A 397 -25.38 -14.08 5.89
CA LYS A 397 -25.44 -14.56 4.51
C LYS A 397 -25.03 -16.04 4.47
N ALA A 398 -25.93 -16.90 4.01
CA ALA A 398 -25.77 -18.35 4.05
C ALA A 398 -24.44 -18.84 3.44
N GLN A 399 -24.03 -18.28 2.30
CA GLN A 399 -22.78 -18.63 1.62
C GLN A 399 -21.54 -17.96 2.23
N CYS A 400 -21.68 -16.75 2.78
CA CYS A 400 -20.55 -16.01 3.31
C CYS A 400 -20.15 -16.48 4.71
N ARG A 401 -21.08 -16.98 5.52
CA ARG A 401 -20.82 -17.39 6.91
C ARG A 401 -19.62 -18.34 7.06
N THR A 402 -19.45 -19.27 6.13
CA THR A 402 -18.34 -20.25 6.09
C THR A 402 -17.19 -19.84 5.18
N CYS A 403 -17.31 -18.72 4.45
CA CYS A 403 -16.27 -18.22 3.57
C CYS A 403 -15.17 -17.53 4.38
N HIS A 404 -13.91 -17.88 4.11
CA HIS A 404 -12.76 -17.34 4.83
C HIS A 404 -12.33 -15.94 4.35
N TRP A 405 -12.87 -15.47 3.22
CA TRP A 405 -12.67 -14.10 2.73
C TRP A 405 -13.79 -13.13 3.11
N LYS A 406 -14.84 -13.57 3.83
CA LYS A 406 -16.06 -12.77 4.08
C LYS A 406 -15.79 -11.36 4.60
N PHE A 407 -14.83 -11.21 5.52
CA PHE A 407 -14.46 -9.93 6.11
C PHE A 407 -13.39 -9.16 5.33
N LEU A 408 -12.71 -9.80 4.38
CA LEU A 408 -11.81 -9.12 3.45
C LEU A 408 -12.62 -8.51 2.30
N CYS A 409 -13.50 -9.29 1.67
CA CYS A 409 -14.32 -8.83 0.55
C CYS A 409 -15.57 -8.03 0.97
N GLY A 410 -16.07 -8.21 2.20
CA GLY A 410 -17.29 -7.56 2.70
C GLY A 410 -18.59 -8.23 2.27
N GLY A 411 -18.55 -9.42 1.67
CA GLY A 411 -19.73 -10.16 1.24
C GLY A 411 -20.28 -9.79 -0.14
N GLY A 412 -19.46 -9.12 -0.97
CA GLY A 412 -19.82 -8.64 -2.30
C GLY A 412 -20.58 -7.30 -2.25
N ASP A 413 -21.25 -6.97 -3.35
CA ASP A 413 -22.15 -5.83 -3.45
C ASP A 413 -23.54 -6.20 -2.90
N LEU A 414 -24.02 -5.39 -1.96
CA LEU A 414 -25.29 -5.63 -1.28
C LEU A 414 -26.46 -5.46 -2.26
N GLU A 415 -26.35 -4.52 -3.18
CA GLU A 415 -27.39 -4.18 -4.13
C GLU A 415 -27.51 -5.24 -5.25
N HIS A 416 -26.40 -5.77 -5.76
CA HIS A 416 -26.42 -6.94 -6.64
C HIS A 416 -27.09 -8.14 -5.97
N GLY A 417 -26.78 -8.39 -4.69
CA GLY A 417 -27.42 -9.44 -3.90
C GLY A 417 -28.92 -9.23 -3.70
N TYR A 418 -29.34 -7.99 -3.43
CA TYR A 418 -30.76 -7.64 -3.31
C TYR A 418 -31.52 -7.94 -4.61
N TRP A 419 -31.02 -7.44 -5.75
CA TRP A 419 -31.67 -7.64 -7.05
C TRP A 419 -31.64 -9.10 -7.52
N ALA A 420 -30.56 -9.83 -7.23
CA ALA A 420 -30.47 -11.24 -7.59
C ALA A 420 -31.39 -12.14 -6.76
N SER A 421 -31.66 -11.78 -5.49
CA SER A 421 -32.52 -12.57 -4.60
C SER A 421 -34.02 -12.33 -4.82
N GLY A 422 -34.42 -11.14 -5.26
CA GLY A 422 -35.82 -10.81 -5.56
C GLY A 422 -36.32 -11.34 -6.91
N GLY A 423 -35.42 -11.61 -7.86
CA GLY A 423 -35.80 -11.91 -9.24
C GLY A 423 -36.42 -10.70 -9.96
N SER A 424 -37.13 -10.91 -11.06
CA SER A 424 -37.69 -9.82 -11.88
C SER A 424 -38.95 -9.16 -11.31
N SER A 425 -39.54 -9.69 -10.23
CA SER A 425 -40.82 -9.21 -9.68
C SER A 425 -41.02 -9.42 -8.17
N GLY A 426 -40.02 -9.95 -7.45
CA GLY A 426 -40.11 -10.23 -6.02
C GLY A 426 -39.34 -9.23 -5.16
N LYS A 427 -39.77 -9.11 -3.90
CA LYS A 427 -39.05 -8.34 -2.88
C LYS A 427 -37.69 -9.00 -2.62
N GLY A 428 -36.61 -8.25 -2.85
CA GLY A 428 -35.24 -8.70 -2.59
C GLY A 428 -34.91 -8.79 -1.09
N SER A 429 -33.74 -9.33 -0.79
CA SER A 429 -33.21 -9.43 0.58
C SER A 429 -31.84 -8.75 0.68
N PHE A 430 -31.61 -7.97 1.74
CA PHE A 430 -30.28 -7.43 2.07
C PHE A 430 -29.26 -8.52 2.43
N LEU A 431 -29.72 -9.76 2.68
CA LEU A 431 -28.89 -10.95 2.89
C LEU A 431 -28.74 -11.77 1.60
N GLY A 432 -29.24 -11.28 0.46
CA GLY A 432 -29.14 -11.91 -0.84
C GLY A 432 -27.69 -12.16 -1.25
N HIS A 433 -27.45 -13.31 -1.88
CA HIS A 433 -26.12 -13.66 -2.39
C HIS A 433 -25.80 -12.84 -3.64
N ASP A 434 -24.59 -12.29 -3.68
CA ASP A 434 -24.10 -11.53 -4.83
C ASP A 434 -23.81 -12.48 -6.01
N PRO A 435 -24.46 -12.32 -7.18
CA PRO A 435 -24.23 -13.16 -8.36
C PRO A 435 -22.81 -13.06 -8.92
N TYR A 436 -22.03 -12.06 -8.52
CA TYR A 436 -20.64 -11.86 -8.94
C TYR A 436 -19.61 -12.37 -7.92
N CYS A 437 -20.02 -13.21 -6.95
CA CYS A 437 -19.09 -13.75 -5.95
C CYS A 437 -17.85 -14.42 -6.56
N ASP A 438 -18.02 -15.22 -7.62
CA ASP A 438 -16.89 -15.87 -8.31
C ASP A 438 -15.90 -14.88 -8.95
N LEU A 439 -16.39 -13.73 -9.42
CA LEU A 439 -15.55 -12.63 -9.91
C LEU A 439 -14.71 -12.06 -8.76
N TYR A 440 -15.34 -11.73 -7.62
CA TYR A 440 -14.62 -11.22 -6.45
C TYR A 440 -13.59 -12.23 -5.92
N GLN A 441 -13.92 -13.53 -5.93
CA GLN A 441 -12.98 -14.60 -5.58
C GLN A 441 -11.80 -14.68 -6.56
N GLY A 442 -12.06 -14.52 -7.86
CA GLY A 442 -11.02 -14.45 -8.88
C GLY A 442 -10.08 -13.27 -8.69
N LEU A 443 -10.64 -12.07 -8.50
CA LEU A 443 -9.88 -10.85 -8.26
C LEU A 443 -9.12 -10.89 -6.93
N ALA A 444 -9.69 -11.50 -5.88
CA ALA A 444 -9.00 -11.74 -4.60
C ALA A 444 -7.73 -12.58 -4.76
N ARG A 445 -7.80 -13.67 -5.55
CA ARG A 445 -6.62 -14.50 -5.87
C ARG A 445 -5.57 -13.71 -6.65
N ASP A 446 -5.99 -12.85 -7.57
CA ASP A 446 -5.06 -12.02 -8.34
C ASP A 446 -4.42 -10.93 -7.47
N ALA A 447 -5.18 -10.30 -6.57
CA ALA A 447 -4.65 -9.39 -5.56
C ALA A 447 -3.59 -10.07 -4.69
N PHE A 448 -3.87 -11.28 -4.17
CA PHE A 448 -2.88 -12.04 -3.42
C PHE A 448 -1.62 -12.35 -4.24
N LYS A 449 -1.75 -12.78 -5.50
CA LYS A 449 -0.58 -13.02 -6.37
C LYS A 449 0.30 -11.78 -6.48
N GLU A 450 -0.31 -10.61 -6.63
CA GLU A 450 0.41 -9.34 -6.76
C GLU A 450 1.08 -8.93 -5.46
N LEU A 451 0.33 -8.88 -4.37
CA LEU A 451 0.82 -8.52 -3.04
C LEU A 451 1.99 -9.44 -2.63
N VAL A 452 1.85 -10.75 -2.86
CA VAL A 452 2.93 -11.73 -2.61
C VAL A 452 4.12 -11.51 -3.54
N SER A 453 3.90 -11.26 -4.83
CA SER A 453 5.00 -11.02 -5.77
C SER A 453 5.78 -9.76 -5.41
N GLU A 454 5.09 -8.69 -4.99
CA GLU A 454 5.69 -7.46 -4.46
C GLU A 454 6.53 -7.75 -3.20
N GLY A 455 6.04 -8.58 -2.28
CA GLY A 455 6.77 -9.00 -1.08
C GLY A 455 7.99 -9.89 -1.36
N ARG A 456 7.87 -10.81 -2.34
CA ARG A 456 9.00 -11.64 -2.80
C ARG A 456 10.06 -10.81 -3.50
N SER A 457 9.65 -9.78 -4.25
CA SER A 457 10.57 -8.92 -5.00
C SER A 457 11.51 -8.12 -4.10
N THR A 458 11.25 -8.03 -2.79
CA THR A 458 12.10 -7.34 -1.81
C THR A 458 13.11 -8.25 -1.14
N ILE A 459 13.10 -9.55 -1.43
CA ILE A 459 14.05 -10.51 -0.88
C ILE A 459 15.18 -10.73 -1.88
N GLN A 460 16.42 -10.60 -1.39
CA GLN A 460 17.60 -10.81 -2.21
C GLN A 460 17.99 -12.30 -2.18
N PRO A 461 17.86 -13.05 -3.28
CA PRO A 461 18.13 -14.49 -3.29
C PRO A 461 19.61 -14.83 -3.05
N ARG A 462 20.51 -13.85 -3.21
CA ARG A 462 21.96 -14.00 -3.03
C ARG A 462 22.49 -13.36 -1.75
N SER A 463 21.62 -12.87 -0.87
CA SER A 463 22.07 -12.32 0.42
C SER A 463 22.60 -13.37 1.39
N GLY A 464 22.21 -14.63 1.17
CA GLY A 464 22.46 -15.69 2.13
C GLY A 464 21.47 -15.73 3.30
N PHE A 465 20.53 -14.80 3.37
CA PHE A 465 19.40 -14.88 4.27
C PHE A 465 18.45 -15.99 3.81
N ASP A 466 18.42 -17.10 4.56
CA ASP A 466 17.66 -18.32 4.23
C ASP A 466 16.65 -18.71 5.31
N ARG A 467 16.50 -17.85 6.32
CA ARG A 467 15.55 -18.05 7.43
C ARG A 467 14.12 -17.97 6.91
N PRO A 468 13.15 -18.61 7.59
CA PRO A 468 11.75 -18.49 7.25
C PRO A 468 11.29 -17.04 7.31
N VAL A 469 10.68 -16.56 6.23
CA VAL A 469 10.33 -15.14 6.07
C VAL A 469 8.82 -14.93 6.07
N VAL A 470 8.39 -13.83 6.68
CA VAL A 470 7.13 -13.20 6.28
C VAL A 470 7.41 -12.38 5.03
N LEU A 471 7.03 -12.91 3.88
CA LEU A 471 7.16 -12.29 2.56
C LEU A 471 6.33 -11.01 2.47
N ARG A 472 5.15 -11.02 3.08
CA ARG A 472 4.29 -9.85 3.20
C ARG A 472 3.26 -10.04 4.30
N GLY A 473 3.02 -9.01 5.09
CA GLY A 473 1.86 -8.93 5.98
C GLY A 473 0.75 -8.04 5.40
N MET A 474 -0.49 -8.32 5.80
CA MET A 474 -1.63 -7.45 5.51
C MET A 474 -1.38 -6.03 6.05
N GLY A 475 -1.53 -5.01 5.20
CA GLY A 475 -1.41 -3.62 5.61
C GLY A 475 0.03 -3.15 5.84
N GLU A 476 1.03 -3.96 5.51
CA GLU A 476 2.46 -3.61 5.69
C GLU A 476 2.85 -2.36 4.90
N ARG A 477 2.22 -2.10 3.75
CA ARG A 477 2.55 -1.00 2.82
C ARG A 477 1.39 -0.01 2.58
N THR A 478 0.28 -0.18 3.27
CA THR A 478 -0.91 0.68 3.09
C THR A 478 -1.05 1.61 4.29
N VAL A 479 -1.07 2.92 4.05
CA VAL A 479 -1.34 3.92 5.11
C VAL A 479 -2.83 3.83 5.47
N HIS A 480 -3.15 3.95 6.76
CA HIS A 480 -4.50 3.73 7.26
C HIS A 480 -4.96 4.91 8.13
N ASP A 481 -6.09 5.51 7.76
CA ASP A 481 -6.50 6.81 8.31
C ASP A 481 -7.22 6.72 9.68
N GLU A 482 -7.86 5.60 10.03
CA GLU A 482 -8.61 5.49 11.29
C GLU A 482 -8.58 4.08 11.91
N ALA A 483 -8.48 4.03 13.24
CA ALA A 483 -8.71 2.82 14.02
C ALA A 483 -10.21 2.43 13.98
N ALA A 484 -10.52 1.33 13.31
CA ALA A 484 -11.89 0.83 13.18
C ALA A 484 -11.93 -0.67 13.51
N ILE A 485 -13.01 -1.16 14.10
CA ILE A 485 -13.25 -2.61 14.27
C ILE A 485 -13.98 -3.17 13.05
N VAL A 486 -14.92 -2.37 12.52
CA VAL A 486 -15.76 -2.70 11.36
C VAL A 486 -15.73 -1.53 10.39
N ARG A 487 -15.63 -1.83 9.10
CA ARG A 487 -15.82 -0.89 7.99
C ARG A 487 -16.92 -1.40 7.08
N THR A 488 -17.56 -0.47 6.39
CA THR A 488 -18.50 -0.78 5.31
C THR A 488 -17.78 -0.66 3.97
N THR A 489 -18.12 -1.51 3.01
CA THR A 489 -17.59 -1.39 1.64
C THR A 489 -18.34 -0.34 0.84
N HIS A 490 -17.76 0.13 -0.27
CA HIS A 490 -18.51 0.88 -1.26
C HIS A 490 -19.25 -0.07 -2.21
N SER A 491 -20.36 0.42 -2.76
CA SER A 491 -21.10 -0.27 -3.81
C SER A 491 -20.28 -0.27 -5.11
N ALA A 492 -20.51 -1.26 -5.97
CA ALA A 492 -19.77 -1.44 -7.22
C ALA A 492 -19.94 -0.30 -8.24
N CYS A 493 -20.83 0.67 -8.01
CA CYS A 493 -21.04 1.85 -8.85
C CYS A 493 -20.24 3.09 -8.43
N VAL A 494 -19.47 3.00 -7.35
CA VAL A 494 -18.81 4.14 -6.71
C VAL A 494 -17.36 4.21 -7.14
N LEU A 495 -16.87 5.40 -7.52
CA LEU A 495 -15.44 5.63 -7.76
C LEU A 495 -14.65 5.43 -6.47
N SER A 496 -13.49 4.75 -6.56
CA SER A 496 -12.61 4.58 -5.40
C SER A 496 -11.71 5.80 -5.17
N GLU A 497 -11.23 5.97 -3.94
CA GLU A 497 -10.23 6.98 -3.60
C GLU A 497 -8.87 6.65 -4.22
N GLU A 498 -8.17 7.66 -4.75
CA GLU A 498 -6.77 7.50 -5.19
C GLU A 498 -5.87 7.52 -3.93
N VAL A 499 -5.66 6.36 -3.31
CA VAL A 499 -4.92 6.24 -2.04
C VAL A 499 -3.39 6.34 -2.22
N ALA A 500 -2.86 6.04 -3.41
CA ALA A 500 -1.42 5.84 -3.60
C ALA A 500 -0.58 7.13 -3.79
N ASP A 501 -1.19 8.29 -4.08
CA ASP A 501 -0.46 9.53 -4.37
C ASP A 501 -0.45 10.54 -3.22
N ARG A 502 -1.28 10.34 -2.18
CA ARG A 502 -1.46 11.30 -1.10
C ARG A 502 -0.21 11.48 -0.24
N SER A 503 0.40 10.40 0.25
CA SER A 503 1.58 10.48 1.12
C SER A 503 2.80 11.11 0.43
N ARG A 504 3.05 10.74 -0.85
CA ARG A 504 4.14 11.34 -1.62
C ARG A 504 3.87 12.82 -1.94
N ALA A 505 2.63 13.17 -2.25
CA ALA A 505 2.25 14.55 -2.48
C ALA A 505 2.41 15.40 -1.22
N GLU A 506 1.99 14.89 -0.06
CA GLU A 506 2.13 15.57 1.25
C GLU A 506 3.61 15.79 1.61
N VAL A 507 4.47 14.77 1.50
CA VAL A 507 5.92 14.93 1.76
C VAL A 507 6.56 15.90 0.76
N ARG A 508 6.23 15.80 -0.54
CA ARG A 508 6.77 16.70 -1.56
C ARG A 508 6.36 18.15 -1.30
N GLN A 509 5.11 18.38 -0.90
CA GLN A 509 4.64 19.71 -0.54
C GLN A 509 5.35 20.23 0.71
N PHE A 510 5.42 19.43 1.78
CA PHE A 510 6.05 19.81 3.04
C PHE A 510 7.53 20.20 2.86
N TYR A 511 8.33 19.36 2.21
CA TYR A 511 9.74 19.65 1.97
C TYR A 511 9.97 20.67 0.85
N GLY A 512 9.04 20.81 -0.09
CA GLY A 512 9.02 21.91 -1.05
C GLY A 512 8.95 23.27 -0.35
N HIS A 513 8.10 23.41 0.68
CA HIS A 513 8.02 24.62 1.50
C HIS A 513 9.25 24.77 2.41
N ALA A 514 9.74 23.67 2.99
CA ALA A 514 10.94 23.70 3.84
C ALA A 514 12.24 24.12 3.11
N ALA A 515 12.24 24.07 1.77
CA ALA A 515 13.32 24.60 0.93
C ALA A 515 13.33 26.14 0.89
N GLU A 516 12.17 26.78 1.08
CA GLU A 516 11.98 28.23 1.06
C GLU A 516 12.04 28.83 2.47
N GLU A 517 11.36 28.21 3.44
CA GLU A 517 11.26 28.66 4.83
C GLU A 517 11.71 27.57 5.83
N PRO A 518 12.73 27.83 6.67
CA PRO A 518 13.21 26.87 7.67
C PRO A 518 12.15 26.42 8.67
N GLN A 519 11.99 25.11 8.85
CA GLN A 519 11.05 24.51 9.80
C GLN A 519 11.76 24.15 11.11
N ALA A 520 11.33 24.71 12.25
CA ALA A 520 11.99 24.52 13.54
C ALA A 520 11.77 23.10 14.10
N GLU A 521 10.65 22.48 13.73
CA GLU A 521 10.15 21.19 14.19
C GLU A 521 11.03 20.02 13.71
N LEU A 522 11.77 20.22 12.61
CA LEU A 522 12.71 19.25 12.03
C LEU A 522 14.09 19.24 12.71
N CYS A 523 14.38 20.19 13.61
CA CYS A 523 15.71 20.35 14.18
C CYS A 523 16.02 19.22 15.18
N CYS A 524 16.90 18.30 14.78
CA CYS A 524 17.46 17.30 15.69
C CYS A 524 18.69 17.88 16.42
N PRO A 525 18.96 17.45 17.67
CA PRO A 525 20.07 18.00 18.47
C PRO A 525 21.48 17.59 17.98
N VAL A 526 21.59 16.78 16.93
CA VAL A 526 22.87 16.30 16.40
C VAL A 526 23.30 17.20 15.24
N ARG A 527 24.44 17.89 15.38
CA ARG A 527 25.05 18.68 14.31
C ARG A 527 26.32 18.02 13.78
N PRO A 528 26.63 18.14 12.48
CA PRO A 528 27.92 17.74 11.94
C PRO A 528 29.07 18.53 12.58
N ASP A 529 30.27 17.96 12.52
CA ASP A 529 31.48 18.59 13.07
C ASP A 529 31.80 19.89 12.31
N ALA A 530 32.20 20.94 13.02
CA ALA A 530 32.47 22.26 12.41
C ALA A 530 33.54 22.20 11.31
N GLU A 531 34.49 21.26 11.42
CA GLU A 531 35.50 21.06 10.39
C GLU A 531 34.89 20.55 9.07
N ASP A 532 33.91 19.65 9.11
CA ASP A 532 33.24 19.10 7.93
C ASP A 532 32.38 20.14 7.19
N LEU A 533 32.04 21.26 7.84
CA LEU A 533 31.18 22.31 7.29
C LEU A 533 31.96 23.49 6.68
N ALA A 534 33.27 23.58 6.93
CA ALA A 534 34.06 24.77 6.62
C ALA A 534 34.10 25.15 5.12
N HIS A 535 33.89 24.19 4.22
CA HIS A 535 33.88 24.38 2.77
C HIS A 535 32.47 24.51 2.17
N ILE A 536 31.43 24.50 3.01
CA ILE A 536 30.02 24.52 2.62
C ILE A 536 29.44 25.92 2.82
N PRO A 537 28.66 26.47 1.87
CA PRO A 537 27.98 27.75 2.03
C PRO A 537 27.07 27.80 3.28
N PRO A 538 27.07 28.88 4.09
CA PRO A 538 26.23 29.01 5.28
C PRO A 538 24.74 28.77 5.03
N GLU A 539 24.22 29.22 3.88
CA GLU A 539 22.82 29.03 3.48
C GLU A 539 22.41 27.55 3.31
N VAL A 540 23.35 26.67 3.00
CA VAL A 540 23.13 25.21 2.94
C VAL A 540 23.16 24.61 4.35
N VAL A 541 24.02 25.13 5.22
CA VAL A 541 24.14 24.70 6.62
C VAL A 541 22.90 25.07 7.44
N GLU A 542 22.33 26.25 7.18
CA GLU A 542 21.09 26.74 7.83
C GLU A 542 19.85 25.91 7.47
N ARG A 543 19.90 25.14 6.37
CA ARG A 543 18.82 24.26 5.88
C ARG A 543 19.07 22.78 6.20
N PHE A 544 19.84 22.49 7.25
CA PHE A 544 20.13 21.13 7.70
C PHE A 544 19.02 20.57 8.59
N TYR A 545 18.38 19.49 8.13
CA TYR A 545 17.29 18.80 8.83
C TYR A 545 17.64 17.35 9.24
N GLY A 546 18.93 17.01 9.29
CA GLY A 546 19.38 15.66 9.61
C GLY A 546 19.26 15.31 11.09
N CYS A 547 19.05 14.03 11.40
CA CYS A 547 19.02 13.50 12.76
C CYS A 547 20.33 12.87 13.25
N GLY A 548 21.32 12.77 12.36
CA GLY A 548 22.65 12.27 12.67
C GLY A 548 23.71 12.76 11.69
N SER A 549 24.88 12.11 11.74
CA SER A 549 25.98 12.33 10.79
C SER A 549 26.41 11.00 10.18
N PRO A 550 25.54 10.39 9.32
CA PRO A 550 25.78 9.05 8.77
C PRO A 550 27.04 9.00 7.91
N VAL A 551 27.38 10.08 7.20
CA VAL A 551 28.62 10.21 6.42
C VAL A 551 29.84 10.04 7.32
N SER A 552 29.86 10.68 8.50
CA SER A 552 30.99 10.56 9.42
C SER A 552 31.11 9.15 9.98
N ALA A 553 29.99 8.55 10.38
CA ALA A 553 29.93 7.18 10.87
C ALA A 553 30.29 6.13 9.79
N ALA A 554 30.05 6.43 8.51
CA ALA A 554 30.46 5.57 7.40
C ALA A 554 31.98 5.52 7.19
N SER A 555 32.74 6.46 7.76
CA SER A 555 34.21 6.52 7.61
C SER A 555 34.70 6.38 6.15
N PRO A 556 34.29 7.25 5.22
CA PRO A 556 34.66 7.16 3.81
C PRO A 556 36.18 7.22 3.60
N GLN A 557 36.68 6.44 2.67
CA GLN A 557 38.07 6.38 2.23
C GLN A 557 38.23 7.12 0.90
N LYS A 558 39.46 7.57 0.63
CA LYS A 558 39.77 8.27 -0.63
C LYS A 558 39.51 7.35 -1.83
N GLY A 559 38.81 7.87 -2.84
CA GLY A 559 38.46 7.10 -4.05
C GLY A 559 37.15 6.34 -3.98
N GLU A 560 36.50 6.23 -2.82
CA GLU A 560 35.20 5.55 -2.71
C GLU A 560 34.09 6.34 -3.42
N THR A 561 33.08 5.59 -3.89
CA THR A 561 31.82 6.12 -4.42
C THR A 561 30.75 6.08 -3.34
N LEU A 562 30.19 7.23 -2.98
CA LEU A 562 29.14 7.35 -1.96
C LEU A 562 27.81 7.79 -2.60
N VAL A 563 26.70 7.20 -2.16
CA VAL A 563 25.35 7.62 -2.53
C VAL A 563 24.64 8.08 -1.26
N ASP A 564 24.08 9.29 -1.28
CA ASP A 564 23.28 9.84 -0.20
C ASP A 564 21.81 9.90 -0.60
N LEU A 565 20.94 9.28 0.21
CA LEU A 565 19.52 9.19 -0.03
C LEU A 565 18.76 10.31 0.68
N GLY A 566 17.90 11.00 -0.06
CA GLY A 566 17.19 12.18 0.45
C GLY A 566 18.15 13.34 0.70
N SER A 567 19.00 13.64 -0.28
CA SER A 567 20.14 14.54 -0.11
C SER A 567 19.76 15.98 0.24
N GLY A 568 18.50 16.38 0.03
CA GLY A 568 18.02 17.73 0.30
C GLY A 568 18.87 18.77 -0.43
N ALA A 569 19.27 19.82 0.28
CA ALA A 569 20.14 20.88 -0.23
C ALA A 569 21.62 20.46 -0.44
N GLY A 570 21.97 19.19 -0.17
CA GLY A 570 23.25 18.59 -0.54
C GLY A 570 24.34 18.58 0.53
N ILE A 571 24.05 18.95 1.77
CA ILE A 571 25.04 19.05 2.86
C ILE A 571 25.82 17.76 3.12
N ASP A 572 25.14 16.61 3.28
CA ASP A 572 25.79 15.31 3.49
C ASP A 572 26.61 14.91 2.25
N CYS A 573 26.13 15.22 1.04
CA CYS A 573 26.92 15.05 -0.18
C CYS A 573 28.21 15.89 -0.18
N PHE A 574 28.14 17.15 0.26
CA PHE A 574 29.31 18.03 0.31
C PHE A 574 30.30 17.64 1.40
N ILE A 575 29.84 17.12 2.54
CA ILE A 575 30.72 16.52 3.56
C ILE A 575 31.42 15.29 2.96
N ALA A 576 30.66 14.41 2.30
CA ALA A 576 31.20 13.22 1.65
C ALA A 576 32.23 13.57 0.56
N ALA A 577 31.98 14.61 -0.24
CA ALA A 577 32.83 15.07 -1.34
C ALA A 577 34.27 15.31 -0.87
N ARG A 578 34.42 15.99 0.27
CA ARG A 578 35.73 16.25 0.89
C ARG A 578 36.40 14.97 1.40
N ARG A 579 35.63 14.05 2.00
CA ARG A 579 36.15 12.83 2.61
C ARG A 579 36.62 11.79 1.59
N VAL A 580 35.88 11.61 0.49
CA VAL A 580 36.28 10.70 -0.60
C VAL A 580 37.36 11.30 -1.50
N GLY A 581 37.52 12.62 -1.48
CA GLY A 581 38.55 13.33 -2.23
C GLY A 581 38.33 13.33 -3.75
N SER A 582 39.28 13.93 -4.49
CA SER A 582 39.17 14.15 -5.94
C SER A 582 39.12 12.88 -6.79
N GLY A 583 39.54 11.74 -6.26
CA GLY A 583 39.44 10.43 -6.94
C GLY A 583 38.14 9.67 -6.65
N GLY A 584 37.34 10.13 -5.68
CA GLY A 584 36.05 9.53 -5.33
C GLY A 584 34.89 10.19 -6.07
N ARG A 585 33.67 9.68 -5.85
CA ARG A 585 32.43 10.22 -6.43
C ARG A 585 31.31 10.23 -5.41
N VAL A 586 30.44 11.24 -5.48
CA VAL A 586 29.28 11.37 -4.59
C VAL A 586 28.01 11.59 -5.41
N PHE A 587 26.99 10.78 -5.17
CA PHE A 587 25.67 10.94 -5.77
C PHE A 587 24.65 11.34 -4.72
N GLY A 588 23.95 12.45 -4.92
CA GLY A 588 22.80 12.86 -4.11
C GLY A 588 21.48 12.53 -4.81
N ILE A 589 20.59 11.81 -4.15
CA ILE A 589 19.27 11.45 -4.68
C ILE A 589 18.19 12.19 -3.90
N ASP A 590 17.39 13.01 -4.59
CA ASP A 590 16.25 13.71 -3.99
C ASP A 590 15.05 13.72 -4.93
N MET A 591 13.84 13.72 -4.38
CA MET A 591 12.60 13.69 -5.16
C MET A 591 12.06 15.08 -5.52
N THR A 592 12.53 16.13 -4.84
CA THR A 592 12.00 17.49 -4.95
C THR A 592 12.85 18.35 -5.90
N ASP A 593 12.21 19.04 -6.83
CA ASP A 593 12.93 19.94 -7.75
C ASP A 593 13.53 21.15 -7.00
N GLN A 594 12.86 21.59 -5.92
CA GLN A 594 13.29 22.69 -5.07
C GLN A 594 14.63 22.41 -4.37
N MET A 595 14.76 21.27 -3.69
CA MET A 595 16.01 20.92 -3.01
C MET A 595 17.17 20.71 -3.99
N LEU A 596 16.90 20.02 -5.10
CA LEU A 596 17.89 19.81 -6.16
C LEU A 596 18.38 21.12 -6.79
N THR A 597 17.51 22.12 -6.89
CA THR A 597 17.89 23.45 -7.39
C THR A 597 18.91 24.09 -6.46
N VAL A 598 18.62 24.14 -5.14
CA VAL A 598 19.53 24.69 -4.12
C VAL A 598 20.87 23.95 -4.10
N ALA A 599 20.83 22.62 -4.19
CA ALA A 599 22.02 21.78 -4.19
C ALA A 599 22.92 22.06 -5.42
N ARG A 600 22.32 22.15 -6.61
CA ARG A 600 23.04 22.41 -7.88
C ARG A 600 23.59 23.84 -7.97
N GLU A 601 22.90 24.82 -7.38
CA GLU A 601 23.41 26.20 -7.28
C GLU A 601 24.60 26.31 -6.32
N SER A 602 24.62 25.47 -5.28
CA SER A 602 25.70 25.45 -4.26
C SER A 602 26.93 24.67 -4.73
N GLN A 603 26.76 23.66 -5.56
CA GLN A 603 27.81 22.76 -6.03
C GLN A 603 29.05 23.48 -6.61
N PRO A 604 28.95 24.47 -7.52
CA PRO A 604 30.13 25.14 -8.06
C PRO A 604 30.97 25.87 -7.01
N ARG A 605 30.33 26.39 -5.95
CA ARG A 605 31.02 27.09 -4.85
C ARG A 605 31.79 26.11 -3.98
N VAL A 606 31.18 24.96 -3.69
CA VAL A 606 31.82 23.86 -2.96
C VAL A 606 33.00 23.31 -3.78
N ALA A 607 32.81 23.08 -5.08
CA ALA A 607 33.86 22.61 -5.96
C ALA A 607 35.05 23.59 -6.03
N ALA A 608 34.78 24.90 -6.07
CA ALA A 608 35.82 25.93 -6.00
C ALA A 608 36.58 25.91 -4.65
N ALA A 609 35.88 25.68 -3.53
CA ALA A 609 36.49 25.59 -2.21
C ALA A 609 37.35 24.32 -2.03
N LEU A 610 36.94 23.20 -2.64
CA LEU A 610 37.65 21.92 -2.59
C LEU A 610 38.77 21.79 -3.63
N GLY A 611 38.67 22.54 -4.75
CA GLY A 611 39.59 22.47 -5.88
C GLY A 611 39.30 21.34 -6.88
N TYR A 612 38.13 20.70 -6.78
CA TYR A 612 37.65 19.65 -7.68
C TYR A 612 36.13 19.51 -7.55
N ASP A 613 35.49 18.97 -8.59
CA ASP A 613 34.07 18.66 -8.60
C ASP A 613 33.87 17.15 -8.75
N ASN A 614 33.23 16.53 -7.76
CA ASN A 614 33.02 15.10 -7.69
C ASN A 614 31.61 14.74 -7.19
N VAL A 615 30.66 15.68 -7.25
CA VAL A 615 29.28 15.51 -6.79
C VAL A 615 28.32 15.52 -7.97
N GLU A 616 27.32 14.64 -7.98
CA GLU A 616 26.25 14.61 -8.97
C GLU A 616 24.88 14.46 -8.29
N PHE A 617 23.91 15.31 -8.65
CA PHE A 617 22.56 15.28 -8.07
C PHE A 617 21.52 14.75 -9.06
N HIS A 618 20.84 13.66 -8.68
CA HIS A 618 19.84 12.99 -9.50
C HIS A 618 18.45 13.13 -8.89
N LYS A 619 17.46 13.38 -9.76
CA LYS A 619 16.05 13.31 -9.37
C LYS A 619 15.62 11.85 -9.29
N GLY A 620 15.12 11.43 -8.14
CA GLY A 620 14.69 10.05 -7.92
C GLY A 620 13.96 9.87 -6.59
N ILE A 621 13.42 8.67 -6.38
CA ILE A 621 12.80 8.26 -5.11
C ILE A 621 13.60 7.12 -4.49
N LEU A 622 13.50 6.93 -3.18
CA LEU A 622 14.31 5.95 -2.44
C LEU A 622 13.95 4.49 -2.84
N GLU A 623 12.71 4.27 -3.27
CA GLU A 623 12.19 2.98 -3.71
C GLU A 623 12.66 2.57 -5.12
N GLN A 624 13.26 3.51 -5.85
CA GLN A 624 13.78 3.34 -7.21
C GLN A 624 14.97 4.28 -7.45
N ILE A 625 16.15 3.87 -6.98
CA ILE A 625 17.36 4.69 -7.06
C ILE A 625 17.82 4.75 -8.54
N PRO A 626 17.99 5.95 -9.13
CA PRO A 626 18.33 6.11 -10.55
C PRO A 626 19.82 5.83 -10.86
N LEU A 627 20.36 4.77 -10.29
CA LEU A 627 21.73 4.30 -10.49
C LEU A 627 21.74 2.81 -10.84
N GLU A 628 22.78 2.38 -11.55
CA GLU A 628 23.01 0.96 -11.85
C GLU A 628 23.29 0.16 -10.57
N GLY A 629 23.08 -1.16 -10.62
CA GLY A 629 23.44 -2.05 -9.51
C GLY A 629 24.96 -2.10 -9.32
N ALA A 630 25.42 -2.34 -8.09
CA ALA A 630 26.84 -2.40 -7.74
C ALA A 630 27.65 -1.15 -8.17
N SER A 631 27.05 0.03 -8.09
CA SER A 631 27.67 1.31 -8.46
C SER A 631 28.37 2.01 -7.30
N ALA A 632 28.01 1.73 -6.04
CA ALA A 632 28.46 2.46 -4.85
C ALA A 632 29.23 1.60 -3.85
N ASP A 633 30.22 2.18 -3.18
CA ASP A 633 30.92 1.56 -2.03
C ASP A 633 30.19 1.85 -0.71
N ILE A 634 29.54 3.01 -0.63
CA ILE A 634 28.80 3.49 0.56
C ILE A 634 27.42 3.99 0.15
N VAL A 635 26.40 3.66 0.95
CA VAL A 635 25.09 4.32 0.90
C VAL A 635 24.75 4.92 2.25
N THR A 636 24.52 6.23 2.32
CA THR A 636 24.04 6.93 3.50
C THR A 636 22.58 7.35 3.37
N SER A 637 21.91 7.45 4.50
CA SER A 637 20.57 8.03 4.59
C SER A 637 20.43 8.75 5.92
N ASN A 638 19.85 9.95 5.89
CA ASN A 638 19.68 10.81 7.06
C ASN A 638 18.23 11.29 7.16
N CYS A 639 17.43 10.65 8.01
CA CYS A 639 16.07 11.06 8.35
C CYS A 639 15.05 11.08 7.19
N VAL A 640 15.13 10.12 6.27
CA VAL A 640 14.24 10.05 5.10
C VAL A 640 13.62 8.69 4.81
N ILE A 641 14.09 7.59 5.44
CA ILE A 641 13.50 6.27 5.19
C ILE A 641 12.12 6.16 5.86
N ASN A 642 11.96 6.72 7.05
CA ASN A 642 10.66 6.91 7.70
C ASN A 642 9.61 7.59 6.80
N LEU A 643 9.98 8.54 5.93
CA LEU A 643 9.08 9.23 4.99
C LEU A 643 8.59 8.35 3.84
N SER A 644 9.29 7.25 3.54
CA SER A 644 8.95 6.34 2.45
C SER A 644 7.74 5.45 2.80
N PRO A 645 6.72 5.34 1.92
CA PRO A 645 5.62 4.41 2.09
C PRO A 645 6.00 2.94 1.85
N ASP A 646 7.04 2.65 1.05
CA ASP A 646 7.50 1.27 0.77
C ASP A 646 8.94 1.06 1.23
N LYS A 647 9.11 1.01 2.55
CA LYS A 647 10.40 0.81 3.21
C LYS A 647 11.11 -0.47 2.76
N PRO A 648 10.45 -1.64 2.60
CA PRO A 648 11.08 -2.83 2.04
C PRO A 648 11.72 -2.60 0.65
N ALA A 649 11.09 -1.81 -0.22
CA ALA A 649 11.68 -1.44 -1.50
C ALA A 649 12.94 -0.57 -1.34
N VAL A 650 12.96 0.35 -0.37
CA VAL A 650 14.15 1.18 -0.06
C VAL A 650 15.35 0.31 0.32
N PHE A 651 15.21 -0.60 1.29
CA PHE A 651 16.33 -1.44 1.71
C PHE A 651 16.81 -2.38 0.59
N ARG A 652 15.89 -2.86 -0.27
CA ARG A 652 16.26 -3.60 -1.49
C ARG A 652 17.11 -2.76 -2.42
N GLU A 653 16.73 -1.52 -2.68
CA GLU A 653 17.47 -0.62 -3.56
C GLU A 653 18.84 -0.25 -2.99
N ILE A 654 18.95 0.01 -1.69
CA ILE A 654 20.23 0.20 -1.00
C ILE A 654 21.14 -1.01 -1.24
N TRP A 655 20.62 -2.23 -1.06
CA TRP A 655 21.37 -3.45 -1.31
C TRP A 655 21.74 -3.60 -2.80
N ARG A 656 20.86 -3.23 -3.73
CA ARG A 656 21.09 -3.32 -5.18
C ARG A 656 22.25 -2.42 -5.62
N VAL A 657 22.27 -1.16 -5.19
CA VAL A 657 23.28 -0.19 -5.66
C VAL A 657 24.65 -0.38 -5.01
N LEU A 658 24.72 -0.97 -3.82
CA LEU A 658 25.99 -1.29 -3.18
C LEU A 658 26.77 -2.35 -3.96
N ARG A 659 28.09 -2.18 -4.04
CA ARG A 659 29.05 -3.21 -4.45
C ARG A 659 29.13 -4.29 -3.37
N ASP A 660 29.59 -5.47 -3.78
CA ASP A 660 29.93 -6.53 -2.82
C ASP A 660 31.03 -6.05 -1.87
N GLY A 661 30.86 -6.26 -0.56
CA GLY A 661 31.71 -5.68 0.48
C GLY A 661 31.42 -4.21 0.84
N GLY A 662 30.53 -3.54 0.11
CA GLY A 662 30.09 -2.18 0.41
C GLY A 662 29.28 -2.09 1.71
N ARG A 663 29.07 -0.86 2.21
CA ARG A 663 28.40 -0.63 3.51
C ARG A 663 27.32 0.44 3.42
N THR A 664 26.26 0.27 4.21
CA THR A 664 25.25 1.30 4.43
C THR A 664 25.32 1.84 5.84
N VAL A 665 25.11 3.15 6.01
CA VAL A 665 24.91 3.80 7.31
C VAL A 665 23.65 4.64 7.27
N ILE A 666 22.71 4.31 8.14
CA ILE A 666 21.38 4.92 8.18
C ILE A 666 21.24 5.60 9.53
N ALA A 667 20.99 6.91 9.53
CA ALA A 667 20.52 7.65 10.71
C ALA A 667 19.04 7.97 10.49
N ASP A 668 18.16 7.45 11.34
CA ASP A 668 16.72 7.66 11.20
C ASP A 668 16.03 7.82 12.57
N ILE A 669 14.83 8.41 12.55
CA ILE A 669 13.94 8.45 13.70
C ILE A 669 13.21 7.13 13.83
N VAL A 670 13.32 6.52 15.00
CA VAL A 670 12.60 5.29 15.36
C VAL A 670 11.71 5.52 16.58
N ALA A 671 10.58 4.82 16.61
CA ALA A 671 9.64 4.83 17.72
C ALA A 671 9.97 3.73 18.76
N ASP A 672 9.62 3.99 20.01
CA ASP A 672 9.66 3.03 21.12
C ASP A 672 8.47 2.07 21.09
N GLY A 673 8.30 1.38 19.97
CA GLY A 673 7.13 0.55 19.67
C GLY A 673 6.52 0.89 18.31
N GLU A 674 5.26 0.50 18.11
CA GLU A 674 4.50 0.89 16.92
C GLU A 674 3.90 2.29 17.08
N VAL A 675 3.99 3.11 16.03
CA VAL A 675 3.31 4.41 15.99
C VAL A 675 1.78 4.18 15.99
N PRO A 676 1.02 4.86 16.88
CA PRO A 676 -0.43 4.77 16.94
C PRO A 676 -1.10 5.11 15.59
N PRO A 677 -2.25 4.47 15.24
CA PRO A 677 -2.96 4.75 14.00
C PRO A 677 -3.34 6.23 13.77
N PRO A 678 -3.82 6.99 14.78
CA PRO A 678 -4.16 8.42 14.58
C PRO A 678 -2.95 9.25 14.14
N MET A 679 -1.78 9.00 14.74
CA MET A 679 -0.54 9.68 14.34
C MET A 679 -0.12 9.26 12.93
N ARG A 680 -0.27 7.99 12.56
CA ARG A 680 0.03 7.50 11.20
C ARG A 680 -0.78 8.17 10.10
N ALA A 681 -2.00 8.60 10.41
CA ALA A 681 -2.92 9.26 9.50
C ALA A 681 -2.68 10.78 9.37
N ASP A 682 -1.83 11.34 10.23
CA ASP A 682 -1.54 12.77 10.25
C ASP A 682 -0.42 13.09 9.25
N GLY A 683 -0.79 13.81 8.18
CA GLY A 683 0.12 14.23 7.11
C GLY A 683 1.18 15.24 7.56
N GLN A 684 0.90 16.05 8.60
CA GLN A 684 1.91 16.93 9.18
C GLN A 684 2.94 16.11 9.96
N LEU A 685 2.50 15.22 10.84
CA LEU A 685 3.41 14.31 11.56
C LEU A 685 4.19 13.41 10.59
N TRP A 686 3.64 13.14 9.40
CA TRP A 686 4.35 12.42 8.36
C TRP A 686 5.52 13.22 7.81
N GLY A 687 5.31 14.50 7.48
CA GLY A 687 6.39 15.43 7.11
C GLY A 687 7.42 15.63 8.23
N GLU A 688 7.00 15.55 9.50
CA GLU A 688 7.87 15.67 10.68
C GLU A 688 8.60 14.38 11.08
N CYS A 689 8.75 13.40 10.17
CA CYS A 689 9.52 12.18 10.42
C CYS A 689 8.93 11.24 11.51
N ILE A 690 7.67 11.45 11.92
CA ILE A 690 7.02 10.71 13.02
C ILE A 690 6.13 9.58 12.49
N SER A 691 5.16 9.91 11.64
CA SER A 691 4.08 8.98 11.27
C SER A 691 4.60 7.71 10.64
N GLY A 692 5.64 7.83 9.80
CA GLY A 692 6.27 6.72 9.14
C GLY A 692 7.44 6.09 9.90
N ALA A 693 7.74 6.48 11.14
CA ALA A 693 8.87 5.92 11.90
C ALA A 693 8.71 4.41 12.16
N LEU A 694 9.77 3.64 11.91
CA LEU A 694 9.85 2.23 12.31
C LEU A 694 10.16 2.12 13.81
N SER A 695 9.91 0.97 14.41
CA SER A 695 10.57 0.63 15.68
C SER A 695 12.05 0.32 15.43
N GLU A 696 12.90 0.42 16.46
CA GLU A 696 14.32 0.06 16.36
C GLU A 696 14.51 -1.39 15.89
N ASP A 697 13.77 -2.32 16.50
CA ASP A 697 13.73 -3.73 16.11
C ASP A 697 13.23 -3.92 14.66
N GLY A 698 12.28 -3.09 14.21
CA GLY A 698 11.80 -3.07 12.83
C GLY A 698 12.86 -2.59 11.83
N LEU A 699 13.64 -1.56 12.17
CA LEU A 699 14.74 -1.06 11.35
C LEU A 699 15.85 -2.12 11.18
N LEU A 700 16.24 -2.78 12.28
CA LEU A 700 17.24 -3.85 12.26
C LEU A 700 16.75 -5.05 11.45
N ALA A 701 15.50 -5.47 11.65
CA ALA A 701 14.89 -6.56 10.89
C ALA A 701 14.81 -6.25 9.38
N ALA A 702 14.55 -5.00 9.01
CA ALA A 702 14.51 -4.60 7.61
C ALA A 702 15.87 -4.70 6.92
N LEU A 703 16.97 -4.34 7.62
CA LEU A 703 18.33 -4.54 7.14
C LEU A 703 18.67 -6.03 6.99
N GLU A 704 18.36 -6.85 8.01
CA GLU A 704 18.59 -8.29 7.95
C GLU A 704 17.86 -8.93 6.77
N ARG A 705 16.57 -8.61 6.61
CA ARG A 705 15.71 -9.14 5.54
C ARG A 705 16.19 -8.73 4.15
N ALA A 706 16.70 -7.51 4.00
CA ALA A 706 17.29 -7.04 2.75
C ALA A 706 18.62 -7.74 2.43
N GLY A 707 19.24 -8.39 3.41
CA GLY A 707 20.44 -9.18 3.22
C GLY A 707 21.73 -8.55 3.71
N PHE A 708 21.64 -7.58 4.62
CA PHE A 708 22.81 -7.01 5.25
C PHE A 708 23.34 -7.90 6.38
N TYR A 709 24.66 -7.93 6.55
CA TYR A 709 25.34 -8.58 7.66
C TYR A 709 26.15 -7.57 8.48
N GLY A 710 26.63 -7.99 9.65
CA GLY A 710 27.46 -7.13 10.50
C GLY A 710 26.67 -5.94 11.02
N ILE A 711 25.37 -6.14 11.24
CA ILE A 711 24.46 -5.07 11.60
C ILE A 711 24.80 -4.57 13.00
N SER A 712 25.02 -3.26 13.11
CA SER A 712 25.46 -2.64 14.36
C SER A 712 24.73 -1.33 14.61
N VAL A 713 24.24 -1.14 15.83
CA VAL A 713 23.76 0.15 16.33
C VAL A 713 24.97 0.96 16.80
N LEU A 714 25.27 2.04 16.09
CA LEU A 714 26.43 2.90 16.37
C LEU A 714 26.09 4.00 17.38
N ARG A 715 24.86 4.51 17.34
CA ARG A 715 24.39 5.58 18.22
C ARG A 715 22.89 5.47 18.43
N LYS A 716 22.43 5.80 19.63
CA LYS A 716 21.02 5.96 19.99
C LYS A 716 20.89 7.18 20.89
N THR A 717 20.08 8.16 20.50
CA THR A 717 19.85 9.39 21.25
C THR A 717 18.35 9.65 21.35
N PHE A 718 17.85 9.96 22.55
CA PHE A 718 16.46 10.39 22.70
C PHE A 718 16.23 11.70 21.94
N TRP A 719 15.12 11.79 21.20
CA TRP A 719 14.75 12.98 20.46
C TRP A 719 13.60 13.73 21.15
N ARG A 720 12.39 13.17 21.12
CA ARG A 720 11.19 13.75 21.75
C ARG A 720 10.14 12.69 22.04
N GLU A 721 9.13 13.07 22.81
CA GLU A 721 7.91 12.30 23.02
C GLU A 721 6.75 13.01 22.35
N VAL A 722 5.93 12.26 21.60
CA VAL A 722 4.72 12.77 20.94
C VAL A 722 3.57 11.83 21.26
N GLU A 723 2.50 12.36 21.83
CA GLU A 723 1.30 11.61 22.22
C GLU A 723 1.59 10.33 23.04
N GLY A 724 2.57 10.39 23.95
CA GLY A 724 2.96 9.26 24.81
C GLY A 724 3.87 8.23 24.13
N THR A 725 4.22 8.43 22.85
CA THR A 725 5.20 7.60 22.13
C THR A 725 6.56 8.29 22.13
N ARG A 726 7.60 7.58 22.60
CA ARG A 726 8.98 8.09 22.62
C ARG A 726 9.68 7.83 21.29
N PHE A 727 10.42 8.81 20.81
CA PHE A 727 11.17 8.74 19.57
C PHE A 727 12.67 8.91 19.83
N TYR A 728 13.48 8.16 19.10
CA TYR A 728 14.93 8.14 19.20
C TYR A 728 15.55 8.37 17.82
N SER A 729 16.62 9.15 17.75
CA SER A 729 17.54 9.11 16.62
C SER A 729 18.48 7.92 16.79
N VAL A 730 18.43 6.98 15.83
CA VAL A 730 19.26 5.77 15.84
C VAL A 730 20.11 5.75 14.58
N THR A 731 21.41 5.51 14.75
CA THR A 731 22.36 5.29 13.66
C THR A 731 22.74 3.82 13.60
N VAL A 732 22.44 3.17 12.49
CA VAL A 732 22.77 1.77 12.22
C VAL A 732 23.73 1.64 11.04
N ARG A 733 24.51 0.57 11.04
CA ARG A 733 25.38 0.20 9.91
C ARG A 733 25.16 -1.26 9.53
N GLY A 734 25.20 -1.56 8.24
CA GLY A 734 25.20 -2.92 7.70
C GLY A 734 26.13 -3.05 6.49
N PHE A 735 26.57 -4.26 6.19
CA PHE A 735 27.46 -4.57 5.07
C PHE A 735 26.77 -5.48 4.06
N LYS A 736 27.11 -5.32 2.76
CA LYS A 736 26.61 -6.18 1.68
C LYS A 736 27.57 -7.32 1.42
N PHE A 737 27.05 -8.54 1.34
CA PHE A 737 27.77 -9.71 0.86
C PHE A 737 26.89 -10.46 -0.14
N GLU A 738 27.41 -10.76 -1.32
CA GLU A 738 26.69 -11.48 -2.38
C GLU A 738 27.20 -12.91 -2.54
N LYS A 739 26.38 -13.88 -2.14
CA LYS A 739 26.71 -15.31 -2.27
C LYS A 739 26.83 -15.76 -3.73
N LYS A 740 27.83 -16.60 -3.97
CA LYS A 740 28.10 -17.23 -5.25
C LYS A 740 27.35 -18.55 -5.34
N ALA A 741 26.84 -18.88 -6.54
CA ALA A 741 26.05 -20.10 -6.77
C ALA A 741 26.84 -21.41 -6.57
N GLY A 742 28.14 -21.33 -6.25
CA GLY A 742 29.05 -22.45 -6.03
C GLY A 742 29.71 -22.48 -4.66
N CYS A 743 29.10 -21.90 -3.62
CA CYS A 743 29.55 -22.05 -2.22
C CYS A 743 29.70 -23.55 -1.89
N ARG A 744 30.91 -23.95 -1.47
CA ARG A 744 31.28 -25.34 -1.20
C ARG A 744 32.05 -25.44 0.09
N TYR A 745 31.90 -26.58 0.76
CA TYR A 745 32.76 -26.99 1.87
C TYR A 745 34.01 -27.64 1.26
N ILE A 746 35.12 -26.90 1.25
CA ILE A 746 36.41 -27.33 0.68
C ILE A 746 37.47 -27.53 1.77
N GLY A 747 37.04 -27.74 3.02
CA GLY A 747 37.93 -27.88 4.18
C GLY A 747 38.41 -26.54 4.77
N GLN A 748 37.63 -25.47 4.64
CA GLN A 748 37.92 -24.20 5.30
C GLN A 748 37.29 -24.14 6.70
N TYR A 749 38.02 -23.59 7.65
CA TYR A 749 37.57 -23.46 9.03
C TYR A 749 37.62 -22.01 9.50
N ALA A 750 36.61 -21.60 10.26
CA ALA A 750 36.60 -20.32 10.95
C ALA A 750 36.73 -20.53 12.46
N VAL A 751 37.61 -19.76 13.11
CA VAL A 751 37.84 -19.76 14.55
C VAL A 751 37.43 -18.40 15.11
N TYR A 752 36.40 -18.37 15.95
CA TYR A 752 36.01 -17.14 16.65
C TYR A 752 36.99 -16.83 17.80
N LEU A 753 37.56 -15.63 17.80
CA LEU A 753 38.62 -15.23 18.72
C LEU A 753 38.10 -14.69 20.06
N GLY A 754 36.88 -14.17 20.12
CA GLY A 754 36.27 -13.61 21.32
C GLY A 754 35.81 -12.15 21.15
N PRO A 755 35.43 -11.46 22.25
CA PRO A 755 35.60 -11.86 23.65
C PRO A 755 34.52 -12.79 24.20
N MET A 756 33.39 -12.96 23.53
CA MET A 756 32.25 -13.77 24.03
C MET A 756 32.60 -15.26 24.08
N LYS A 757 31.83 -16.06 24.85
CA LYS A 757 32.03 -17.52 24.91
C LYS A 757 31.67 -18.21 23.59
N SER A 758 30.67 -17.68 22.90
CA SER A 758 30.24 -18.10 21.57
C SER A 758 29.47 -16.95 20.91
N VAL A 759 29.41 -16.95 19.59
CA VAL A 759 28.57 -16.05 18.80
C VAL A 759 27.77 -16.84 17.76
N THR A 760 26.65 -16.29 17.33
CA THR A 760 25.85 -16.82 16.21
C THR A 760 25.81 -15.74 15.15
N ASP A 761 26.12 -16.07 13.90
CA ASP A 761 26.03 -15.12 12.79
C ASP A 761 24.58 -15.00 12.27
N GLU A 762 24.38 -14.14 11.27
CA GLU A 762 23.07 -13.92 10.66
C GLU A 762 22.55 -15.11 9.83
N GLU A 763 23.30 -16.20 9.72
CA GLU A 763 22.89 -17.42 9.01
C GLU A 763 22.63 -18.59 9.98
N GLY A 764 22.85 -18.38 11.29
CA GLY A 764 22.64 -19.38 12.32
C GLY A 764 23.85 -20.27 12.58
N HIS A 765 25.02 -19.94 12.03
CA HIS A 765 26.25 -20.65 12.37
C HIS A 765 26.68 -20.29 13.78
N LEU A 766 26.80 -21.31 14.64
CA LEU A 766 27.32 -21.14 16.00
C LEU A 766 28.85 -21.27 16.01
N PHE A 767 29.53 -20.23 16.47
CA PHE A 767 30.99 -20.21 16.62
C PHE A 767 31.39 -20.11 18.09
N PRO A 768 31.78 -21.23 18.72
CA PRO A 768 32.39 -21.20 20.05
C PRO A 768 33.78 -20.58 20.01
N ARG A 769 34.16 -19.86 21.06
CA ARG A 769 35.48 -19.22 21.14
C ARG A 769 36.60 -20.25 21.11
N GLY A 770 37.54 -20.08 20.18
CA GLY A 770 38.73 -20.91 20.02
C GLY A 770 38.50 -22.30 19.41
N ILE A 771 37.27 -22.63 19.01
CA ILE A 771 36.95 -23.91 18.37
C ILE A 771 36.87 -23.71 16.85
N PRO A 772 37.62 -24.47 16.03
CA PRO A 772 37.47 -24.44 14.58
C PRO A 772 36.10 -24.98 14.15
N VAL A 773 35.37 -24.21 13.36
CA VAL A 773 34.09 -24.60 12.75
C VAL A 773 34.26 -24.64 11.25
N GLU A 774 33.94 -25.76 10.61
CA GLU A 774 33.98 -25.87 9.16
C GLU A 774 32.94 -24.94 8.53
N VAL A 775 33.32 -24.19 7.51
CA VAL A 775 32.46 -23.22 6.83
C VAL A 775 32.62 -23.33 5.32
N CYS A 776 31.60 -22.93 4.56
CA CYS A 776 31.74 -22.87 3.10
C CYS A 776 32.60 -21.69 2.65
N SER A 777 33.05 -21.74 1.39
CA SER A 777 33.88 -20.71 0.76
C SER A 777 33.35 -19.27 0.89
N ASP A 778 32.03 -19.10 0.81
CA ASP A 778 31.40 -17.79 0.91
C ASP A 778 31.43 -17.28 2.36
N THR A 779 31.07 -18.14 3.33
CA THR A 779 31.14 -17.81 4.75
C THR A 779 32.58 -17.53 5.19
N ALA A 780 33.56 -18.30 4.71
CA ALA A 780 34.97 -18.04 4.95
C ALA A 780 35.39 -16.64 4.44
N THR A 781 34.99 -16.30 3.21
CA THR A 781 35.26 -14.98 2.61
C THR A 781 34.60 -13.86 3.42
N LYS A 782 33.33 -14.03 3.80
CA LYS A 782 32.56 -13.08 4.61
C LYS A 782 33.22 -12.83 5.97
N LEU A 783 33.66 -13.89 6.66
CA LEU A 783 34.29 -13.79 7.97
C LEU A 783 35.72 -13.22 7.92
N ALA A 784 36.41 -13.36 6.79
CA ALA A 784 37.72 -12.74 6.55
C ALA A 784 37.65 -11.24 6.19
N ALA A 785 36.45 -10.71 5.92
CA ALA A 785 36.22 -9.31 5.55
C ALA A 785 35.66 -8.48 6.73
N ALA A 786 35.63 -7.16 6.56
CA ALA A 786 34.97 -6.28 7.52
C ALA A 786 33.46 -6.60 7.60
N PRO A 787 32.83 -6.52 8.78
CA PRO A 787 33.40 -6.10 10.06
C PRO A 787 33.98 -7.27 10.89
N TYR A 788 34.02 -8.48 10.35
CA TYR A 788 34.36 -9.70 11.08
C TYR A 788 35.85 -10.05 11.12
N ALA A 789 36.65 -9.49 10.23
CA ALA A 789 38.07 -9.80 10.06
C ALA A 789 38.90 -9.77 11.36
N SER A 790 38.55 -8.91 12.33
CA SER A 790 39.26 -8.83 13.62
C SER A 790 38.76 -9.84 14.67
N ALA A 791 37.58 -10.43 14.46
CA ALA A 791 36.93 -11.35 15.38
C ALA A 791 37.12 -12.82 15.00
N PHE A 792 37.54 -13.11 13.76
CA PHE A 792 37.69 -14.46 13.24
C PHE A 792 39.07 -14.68 12.63
N ALA A 793 39.64 -15.87 12.87
CA ALA A 793 40.73 -16.40 12.08
C ALA A 793 40.16 -17.44 11.11
N VAL A 794 40.39 -17.24 9.81
CA VAL A 794 40.00 -18.20 8.77
C VAL A 794 41.22 -19.02 8.39
N ILE A 795 41.09 -20.35 8.48
CA ILE A 795 42.14 -21.31 8.20
C ILE A 795 41.76 -22.03 6.90
N GLU A 796 42.64 -21.96 5.90
CA GLU A 796 42.52 -22.80 4.71
C GLU A 796 42.97 -24.22 5.06
N GLY A 797 42.15 -25.23 4.77
CA GLY A 797 42.58 -26.62 4.84
C GLY A 797 43.71 -26.85 3.84
N GLU A 798 44.69 -27.69 4.19
CA GLU A 798 45.77 -28.07 3.28
C GLU A 798 45.19 -28.55 1.96
N ALA A 799 45.48 -27.80 0.88
CA ALA A 799 45.11 -28.17 -0.46
C ALA A 799 45.88 -29.44 -0.88
N GLY A 800 45.30 -30.61 -0.62
CA GLY A 800 45.71 -31.88 -1.23
C GLY A 800 46.31 -32.91 -0.28
N SER A 801 45.74 -34.11 -0.34
CA SER A 801 46.21 -35.40 0.20
C SER A 801 46.04 -35.69 1.69
N ALA A 802 44.82 -36.08 2.06
CA ALA A 802 44.67 -37.32 2.81
C ALA A 802 43.38 -37.99 2.33
N SER A 803 43.54 -38.90 1.37
CA SER A 803 42.61 -40.02 1.30
C SER A 803 42.63 -40.67 2.68
N PHE A 804 41.52 -40.63 3.40
CA PHE A 804 41.28 -41.62 4.43
C PHE A 804 41.18 -42.97 3.70
N SER A 805 42.34 -43.58 3.42
CA SER A 805 42.38 -45.03 3.29
C SER A 805 42.10 -45.56 4.68
N SER A 806 41.04 -46.34 4.80
CA SER A 806 40.88 -47.29 5.90
C SER A 806 42.07 -48.27 5.85
N GLY A 807 43.20 -47.85 6.41
CA GLY A 807 44.34 -48.70 6.66
C GLY A 807 44.14 -49.36 8.02
N GLU A 808 43.63 -50.59 8.00
CA GLU A 808 43.96 -51.55 9.04
C GLU A 808 45.49 -51.74 8.98
N ASP A 809 46.25 -51.02 9.78
CA ASP A 809 47.61 -51.38 10.19
C ASP A 809 48.15 -50.27 11.10
N CYS A 810 48.11 -50.49 12.42
CA CYS A 810 49.08 -49.97 13.39
C CYS A 810 48.76 -50.53 14.79
N CYS A 811 48.99 -51.83 14.99
CA CYS A 811 49.22 -52.41 16.32
C CYS A 811 50.38 -53.40 16.22
N GLY A 812 51.59 -52.97 16.59
CA GLY A 812 52.77 -53.79 16.77
C GLY A 812 53.52 -53.40 18.05
N PRO A 813 54.23 -54.33 18.72
CA PRO A 813 54.31 -54.37 20.18
C PRO A 813 55.38 -53.48 20.83
N ASP A 814 56.13 -52.69 20.06
CA ASP A 814 57.31 -52.00 20.58
C ASP A 814 57.25 -50.48 20.28
N GLY A 815 56.85 -49.71 21.30
CA GLY A 815 57.32 -48.33 21.48
C GLY A 815 56.28 -47.20 21.39
N ASN A 816 55.88 -46.71 22.57
CA ASN A 816 55.41 -45.35 22.91
C ASN A 816 54.61 -44.54 21.87
N CYS A 817 53.29 -44.46 22.05
CA CYS A 817 52.45 -43.38 21.50
C CYS A 817 52.43 -42.16 22.45
N CYS A 818 52.70 -40.99 21.88
CA CYS A 818 52.28 -39.69 22.41
C CYS A 818 50.80 -39.44 22.10
#